data_AF-A0A562KFI5-F1
#
_entry.id   AF-A0A562KFI5-F1
#
_cell.length_a   1.000
_cell.length_b   1.000
_cell.length_c   1.000
_cell.angle_alpha   90.00
_cell.angle_beta   90.00
_cell.angle_gamma   90.00
#
_symmetry.space_group_name_H-M   'P 1'
#
loop_
_entity.id
_entity.type
_entity.pdbx_description
1 polymer ?
#
loop_
_entity_poly.entity_id
_entity_poly.type
_entity_poly.pdbx_seq_one_letter_code
_entity_poly.pdbx_strand_id
1 'polypeptide(L)'
;MKKALLTLAFCVIGTAQLLFAQVSEKEAVARQWIKSNLKELKINSDSDINLRFVRKSISGETLRFQQMVNNVPVFDTEIVVHFNPSGEISFSDHNITKEVIQINTIPQISKERAVELADKEIGVSGMVTLQESNLFVYNKLETTKLVYRTVTSFEEKPGTWEVIIDAINGAVLSVKDIAIYCGSECTTTHQHNTSTSGTTKYFMPKEANTALAFETGTAMVFLSDPLSGAAVPYAGNYVDGNDADTAELNAQRALVNLPQVDNTAGTYLLKSSYVEIKNLENPNKGLFTQANPNFLFTRNQDGFEAANVFYHTDNNLRYINVTLGVNCRPLTNGGVLWYDPSGLNGQDNSYYSSGRLVFGEGCVDDAEDGDVIWHELGHGLHDWITGGSLSQVNGLSEGSGDYWAQSNSRSLNEWATTDAAYHWMFNWDGHNVCWGGRTTNYTPIYPGGLVNQIHTDGQIWATVNMKIWDVLGRTKTDTAFLEGLGLTNSSTNQQNAAIAVRQAAIDMNYSCADVKVMTEKYTAAGYVMPPIDLRINCPGTQTVTADGLGNYTVPSFASLANAINSNCDAVVTQSPAAGTVVAVGTHVVTMTATSGTSVNCNFNLVVQASLGVDDVVKNTFSIYPNPASTSITIIGDNFENEEIEIYNMLGQRVIGKSLITNESTVDISNLANGVYMVYFMNAKASHKFVKQ
;
A
#
# COMPACT_ATOMS: atom_id res chain seq x y z
N MET A 1 52.11 -42.17 6.88
CA MET A 1 50.92 -41.73 7.64
C MET A 1 50.66 -40.28 7.30
N LYS A 2 49.57 -40.02 6.57
CA LYS A 2 49.18 -38.71 6.03
C LYS A 2 48.65 -37.83 7.17
N LYS A 3 49.25 -36.66 7.41
CA LYS A 3 48.61 -35.56 8.14
C LYS A 3 47.93 -34.68 7.09
N ALA A 4 46.61 -34.73 7.05
CA ALA A 4 45.80 -33.80 6.27
C ALA A 4 45.81 -32.44 6.98
N LEU A 5 46.22 -31.40 6.27
CA LEU A 5 45.89 -30.01 6.60
C LEU A 5 44.37 -29.89 6.56
N LEU A 6 43.75 -29.51 7.68
CA LEU A 6 42.39 -28.98 7.66
C LEU A 6 42.51 -27.47 7.52
N THR A 7 42.36 -26.99 6.29
CA THR A 7 42.16 -25.58 5.98
C THR A 7 40.80 -25.19 6.56
N LEU A 8 40.78 -24.44 7.67
CA LEU A 8 39.54 -23.86 8.19
C LEU A 8 39.16 -22.71 7.25
N ALA A 9 38.25 -22.99 6.31
CA ALA A 9 37.64 -21.96 5.48
C ALA A 9 36.75 -21.10 6.40
N PHE A 10 37.25 -19.93 6.79
CA PHE A 10 36.39 -18.85 7.28
C PHE A 10 35.50 -18.43 6.10
N CYS A 11 34.27 -18.93 6.08
CA CYS A 11 33.23 -18.35 5.25
C CYS A 11 32.91 -16.96 5.82
N VAL A 12 33.63 -15.96 5.31
CA VAL A 12 33.17 -14.57 5.31
C VAL A 12 31.92 -14.56 4.44
N ILE A 13 30.76 -14.77 5.04
CA ILE A 13 29.49 -14.41 4.41
C ILE A 13 29.36 -12.91 4.63
N GLY A 14 30.14 -12.15 3.85
CA GLY A 14 29.67 -10.85 3.44
C GLY A 14 28.41 -11.13 2.64
N THR A 15 27.25 -10.83 3.21
CA THR A 15 26.06 -10.61 2.40
C THR A 15 26.37 -9.37 1.56
N ALA A 16 27.06 -9.56 0.44
CA ALA A 16 26.80 -8.77 -0.73
C ALA A 16 25.34 -9.05 -1.06
N GLN A 17 24.43 -8.32 -0.42
CA GLN A 17 23.19 -7.99 -1.08
C GLN A 17 23.64 -7.47 -2.43
N LEU A 18 23.29 -8.20 -3.49
CA LEU A 18 23.19 -7.60 -4.80
C LEU A 18 22.21 -6.44 -4.59
N LEU A 19 22.76 -5.25 -4.30
CA LEU A 19 22.09 -4.01 -4.57
C LEU A 19 21.80 -4.10 -6.06
N PHE A 20 20.62 -4.58 -6.42
CA PHE A 20 20.03 -4.14 -7.67
C PHE A 20 19.99 -2.64 -7.49
N ALA A 21 21.00 -1.95 -8.03
CA ALA A 21 21.00 -0.50 -8.10
C ALA A 21 19.64 -0.16 -8.68
N GLN A 22 18.78 0.47 -7.87
CA GLN A 22 17.46 0.85 -8.35
C GLN A 22 17.71 1.84 -9.48
N VAL A 23 17.42 1.41 -10.70
CA VAL A 23 17.59 2.22 -11.90
C VAL A 23 16.25 2.81 -12.30
N SER A 24 16.28 4.07 -12.72
CA SER A 24 15.12 4.73 -13.30
C SER A 24 15.52 5.36 -14.63
N GLU A 25 14.68 5.21 -15.64
CA GLU A 25 14.82 5.90 -16.92
C GLU A 25 14.73 7.43 -16.74
N LYS A 26 14.14 7.90 -15.63
CA LYS A 26 14.00 9.32 -15.28
C LYS A 26 15.23 9.89 -14.55
N GLU A 27 16.23 9.07 -14.21
CA GLU A 27 17.40 9.54 -13.46
C GLU A 27 18.15 10.67 -14.20
N ALA A 28 18.32 10.54 -15.51
CA ALA A 28 18.99 11.58 -16.31
C ALA A 28 18.26 12.93 -16.26
N VAL A 29 16.93 12.91 -16.33
CA VAL A 29 16.08 14.11 -16.25
C VAL A 29 16.14 14.71 -14.85
N ALA A 30 16.07 13.87 -13.80
CA ALA A 30 16.19 14.32 -12.42
C ALA A 30 17.55 14.99 -12.15
N ARG A 31 18.65 14.38 -12.61
CA ARG A 31 20.00 14.96 -12.50
C ARG A 31 20.12 16.29 -13.26
N GLN A 32 19.52 16.39 -14.44
CA GLN A 32 19.49 17.66 -15.18
C GLN A 32 18.72 18.74 -14.41
N TRP A 33 17.58 18.40 -13.82
CA TRP A 33 16.83 19.32 -12.97
C TRP A 33 17.65 19.76 -11.75
N ILE A 34 18.33 18.83 -11.06
CA ILE A 34 19.21 19.16 -9.93
C ILE A 34 20.32 20.13 -10.36
N LYS A 35 20.97 19.89 -11.51
CA LYS A 35 21.98 20.80 -12.08
C LYS A 35 21.45 22.21 -12.31
N SER A 36 20.24 22.32 -12.84
CA SER A 36 19.60 23.61 -13.09
C SER A 36 19.19 24.34 -11.81
N ASN A 37 19.08 23.63 -10.67
CA ASN A 37 18.60 24.16 -9.39
C ASN A 37 19.66 24.12 -8.27
N LEU A 38 20.95 23.91 -8.59
CA LEU A 38 22.03 23.80 -7.59
C LEU A 38 22.06 24.94 -6.56
N LYS A 39 21.77 26.17 -7.00
CA LYS A 39 21.76 27.35 -6.12
C LYS A 39 20.62 27.32 -5.10
N GLU A 40 19.44 26.88 -5.52
CA GLU A 40 18.26 26.74 -4.65
C GLU A 40 18.44 25.57 -3.69
N LEU A 41 18.90 24.44 -4.23
CA LEU A 41 19.20 23.23 -3.47
C LEU A 41 20.45 23.40 -2.59
N LYS A 42 21.27 24.43 -2.79
CA LYS A 42 22.54 24.71 -2.08
C LYS A 42 23.52 23.54 -2.13
N ILE A 43 23.69 22.97 -3.32
CA ILE A 43 24.64 21.89 -3.60
C ILE A 43 25.72 22.42 -4.53
N ASN A 44 26.96 21.95 -4.35
CA ASN A 44 28.10 22.40 -5.15
C ASN A 44 28.11 21.79 -6.56
N SER A 45 27.80 20.49 -6.67
CA SER A 45 27.82 19.74 -7.93
C SER A 45 26.86 18.55 -7.89
N ASP A 46 26.34 18.13 -9.05
CA ASP A 46 25.58 16.89 -9.18
C ASP A 46 26.45 15.62 -9.13
N SER A 47 27.77 15.76 -9.30
CA SER A 47 28.73 14.68 -9.06
C SER A 47 28.77 14.25 -7.59
N ASP A 48 28.30 15.12 -6.70
CA ASP A 48 28.35 14.93 -5.26
C ASP A 48 27.08 14.21 -4.77
N ILE A 49 26.28 13.63 -5.67
CA ILE A 49 25.05 12.92 -5.31
C ILE A 49 24.88 11.58 -6.04
N ASN A 50 24.38 10.59 -5.30
CA ASN A 50 24.06 9.26 -5.83
C ASN A 50 22.58 8.94 -5.64
N LEU A 51 21.95 8.34 -6.66
CA LEU A 51 20.62 7.78 -6.54
C LEU A 51 20.65 6.64 -5.52
N ARG A 52 19.84 6.74 -4.45
CA ARG A 52 19.78 5.76 -3.36
C ARG A 52 18.50 4.95 -3.37
N PHE A 53 17.39 5.56 -3.82
CA PHE A 53 16.07 4.95 -3.76
C PHE A 53 15.15 5.47 -4.88
N VAL A 54 14.34 4.58 -5.43
CA VAL A 54 13.33 4.81 -6.46
C VAL A 54 12.03 4.15 -6.01
N ARG A 55 10.95 4.93 -5.96
CA ARG A 55 9.61 4.43 -5.69
C ARG A 55 8.70 4.73 -6.87
N LYS A 56 8.12 3.69 -7.47
CA LYS A 56 7.05 3.79 -8.46
C LYS A 56 5.72 3.54 -7.77
N SER A 57 4.73 4.36 -8.09
CA SER A 57 3.40 4.28 -7.52
C SER A 57 2.34 4.91 -8.43
N ILE A 58 1.10 4.91 -7.96
CA ILE A 58 -0.05 5.50 -8.67
C ILE A 58 0.02 7.03 -8.78
N SER A 59 0.73 7.70 -7.87
CA SER A 59 0.98 9.16 -7.97
C SER A 59 2.12 9.49 -8.93
N GLY A 60 2.95 8.51 -9.30
CA GLY A 60 4.05 8.70 -10.24
C GLY A 60 5.32 7.96 -9.83
N GLU A 61 6.47 8.60 -9.99
CA GLU A 61 7.78 8.02 -9.69
C GLU A 61 8.64 9.01 -8.91
N THR A 62 9.05 8.61 -7.70
CA THR A 62 9.90 9.41 -6.81
C THR A 62 11.32 8.86 -6.80
N LEU A 63 12.29 9.73 -7.06
CA LEU A 63 13.73 9.44 -6.99
C LEU A 63 14.35 10.17 -5.79
N ARG A 64 15.20 9.48 -5.04
CA ARG A 64 15.89 10.00 -3.85
C ARG A 64 17.40 9.94 -4.02
N PHE A 65 18.05 11.08 -3.91
CA PHE A 65 19.49 11.22 -4.07
C PHE A 65 20.18 11.54 -2.75
N GLN A 66 21.27 10.86 -2.46
CA GLN A 66 22.11 11.02 -1.26
C GLN A 66 23.32 11.91 -1.59
N GLN A 67 23.68 12.87 -0.73
CA GLN A 67 24.96 13.58 -0.89
C GLN A 67 26.15 12.67 -0.55
N MET A 68 27.26 12.87 -1.25
CA MET A 68 28.46 12.05 -1.20
C MET A 68 29.70 12.93 -1.02
N VAL A 69 30.69 12.43 -0.28
CA VAL A 69 32.06 12.96 -0.24
C VAL A 69 33.00 11.80 -0.51
N ASN A 70 33.79 11.87 -1.59
CA ASN A 70 34.74 10.81 -1.93
C ASN A 70 34.11 9.40 -1.89
N ASN A 71 32.92 9.25 -2.47
CA ASN A 71 32.09 8.03 -2.47
C ASN A 71 31.58 7.53 -1.11
N VAL A 72 31.67 8.33 -0.04
CA VAL A 72 31.06 8.05 1.26
C VAL A 72 29.81 8.91 1.43
N PRO A 73 28.65 8.34 1.82
CA PRO A 73 27.42 9.10 2.00
C PRO A 73 27.54 10.10 3.15
N VAL A 74 27.02 11.30 2.95
CA VAL A 74 26.84 12.29 4.02
C VAL A 74 25.58 11.93 4.80
N PHE A 75 25.71 11.69 6.10
CA PHE A 75 24.63 11.20 6.96
C PHE A 75 23.40 12.12 6.90
N ASP A 76 22.21 11.50 6.81
CA ASP A 76 20.91 12.19 6.90
C ASP A 76 20.79 13.35 5.89
N THR A 77 21.19 13.10 4.65
CA THR A 77 20.99 14.02 3.52
C THR A 77 20.18 13.36 2.42
N GLU A 78 19.27 14.09 1.79
CA GLU A 78 18.43 13.58 0.73
C GLU A 78 17.92 14.71 -0.16
N ILE A 79 17.81 14.44 -1.46
CA ILE A 79 17.07 15.25 -2.42
C ILE A 79 16.00 14.34 -3.01
N VAL A 80 14.75 14.76 -2.89
CA VAL A 80 13.58 14.06 -3.42
C VAL A 80 13.12 14.78 -4.67
N VAL A 81 13.01 14.04 -5.77
CA VAL A 81 12.46 14.53 -7.04
C VAL A 81 11.33 13.60 -7.45
N HIS A 82 10.11 14.13 -7.55
CA HIS A 82 8.93 13.35 -7.91
C HIS A 82 8.42 13.75 -9.29
N PHE A 83 8.16 12.74 -10.10
CA PHE A 83 7.57 12.86 -11.41
C PHE A 83 6.13 12.34 -11.38
N ASN A 84 5.18 13.15 -11.83
CA ASN A 84 3.79 12.71 -12.01
C ASN A 84 3.66 11.60 -13.08
N PRO A 85 2.47 10.99 -13.27
CA PRO A 85 2.28 9.93 -14.25
C PRO A 85 2.52 10.38 -15.70
N SER A 86 2.43 11.68 -15.99
CA SER A 86 2.75 12.27 -17.29
C SER A 86 4.26 12.44 -17.53
N GLY A 87 5.10 12.18 -16.52
CA GLY A 87 6.56 12.28 -16.61
C GLY A 87 7.12 13.68 -16.32
N GLU A 88 6.31 14.59 -15.80
CA GLU A 88 6.72 15.96 -15.43
C GLU A 88 7.11 16.00 -13.96
N ILE A 89 8.11 16.82 -13.60
CA ILE A 89 8.47 17.04 -12.20
C ILE A 89 7.37 17.89 -11.55
N SER A 90 6.57 17.30 -10.68
CA SER A 90 5.46 17.96 -9.99
C SER A 90 5.76 18.30 -8.54
N PHE A 91 6.81 17.70 -7.96
CA PHE A 91 7.21 17.98 -6.58
C PHE A 91 8.71 17.73 -6.35
N SER A 92 9.28 18.47 -5.41
CA SER A 92 10.63 18.23 -4.89
C SER A 92 10.75 18.69 -3.45
N ASP A 93 11.53 17.99 -2.65
CA ASP A 93 11.91 18.39 -1.28
C ASP A 93 13.37 18.00 -1.03
N HIS A 94 14.04 18.62 -0.07
CA HIS A 94 15.45 18.31 0.20
C HIS A 94 15.87 18.58 1.65
N ASN A 95 16.72 17.69 2.16
CA ASN A 95 17.49 17.83 3.39
C ASN A 95 18.97 17.71 3.03
N ILE A 96 19.71 18.82 2.92
CA ILE A 96 21.10 18.76 2.47
C ILE A 96 22.02 19.61 3.35
N THR A 97 23.28 19.21 3.36
CA THR A 97 24.36 19.97 3.99
C THR A 97 24.88 21.01 3.00
N LYS A 98 24.66 22.28 3.32
CA LYS A 98 24.97 23.43 2.43
C LYS A 98 26.45 23.57 2.12
N GLU A 99 27.32 23.35 3.12
CA GLU A 99 28.78 23.45 3.00
C GLU A 99 29.40 22.10 3.37
N VAL A 100 29.44 21.20 2.39
CA VAL A 100 30.04 19.87 2.60
C VAL A 100 31.55 20.01 2.71
N ILE A 101 32.08 19.84 3.91
CA ILE A 101 33.52 19.86 4.18
C ILE A 101 34.18 18.62 3.56
N GLN A 102 35.15 18.85 2.68
CA GLN A 102 35.97 17.77 2.13
C GLN A 102 36.91 17.23 3.21
N ILE A 103 36.77 15.94 3.52
CA ILE A 103 37.59 15.25 4.51
C ILE A 103 38.23 14.00 3.91
N ASN A 104 39.28 13.49 4.56
CA ASN A 104 39.76 12.15 4.26
C ASN A 104 38.68 11.12 4.61
N THR A 105 38.31 10.29 3.65
CA THR A 105 37.28 9.25 3.80
C THR A 105 37.84 7.83 3.89
N ILE A 106 39.15 7.70 4.09
CA ILE A 106 39.82 6.41 4.31
C ILE A 106 39.79 6.08 5.82
N PRO A 107 38.99 5.10 6.27
CA PRO A 107 38.93 4.72 7.68
C PRO A 107 40.27 4.11 8.12
N GLN A 108 40.66 4.37 9.38
CA GLN A 108 41.88 3.82 9.99
C GLN A 108 41.59 2.67 10.97
N ILE A 109 40.31 2.45 11.29
CA ILE A 109 39.83 1.23 11.95
C ILE A 109 38.97 0.43 10.98
N SER A 110 38.87 -0.88 11.18
CA SER A 110 37.96 -1.71 10.39
C SER A 110 36.51 -1.59 10.88
N LYS A 111 35.56 -2.00 10.02
CA LYS A 111 34.14 -2.10 10.38
C LYS A 111 33.93 -3.05 11.56
N GLU A 112 34.63 -4.18 11.59
CA GLU A 112 34.55 -5.18 12.66
C GLU A 112 35.03 -4.57 13.98
N ARG A 113 36.11 -3.78 13.95
CA ARG A 113 36.59 -3.08 15.13
C ARG A 113 35.58 -2.05 15.63
N ALA A 114 34.89 -1.34 14.75
CA ALA A 114 33.84 -0.40 15.13
C ALA A 114 32.65 -1.12 15.78
N VAL A 115 32.26 -2.30 15.28
CA VAL A 115 31.22 -3.16 15.88
C VAL A 115 31.65 -3.65 17.27
N GLU A 116 32.88 -4.11 17.45
CA GLU A 116 33.39 -4.52 18.77
C GLU A 116 33.35 -3.38 19.80
N LEU A 117 33.68 -2.16 19.36
CA LEU A 117 33.64 -0.98 20.21
C LEU A 117 32.20 -0.60 20.58
N ALA A 118 31.28 -0.65 19.62
CA ALA A 118 29.84 -0.44 19.85
C ALA A 118 29.27 -1.48 20.81
N ASP A 119 29.52 -2.77 20.55
CA ASP A 119 29.04 -3.87 21.38
C ASP A 119 29.47 -3.72 22.83
N LYS A 120 30.73 -3.34 23.04
CA LYS A 120 31.29 -3.09 24.37
C LYS A 120 30.61 -1.89 25.05
N GLU A 121 30.39 -0.81 24.31
CA GLU A 121 29.81 0.43 24.83
C GLU A 121 28.38 0.23 25.33
N ILE A 122 27.56 -0.49 24.56
CA ILE A 122 26.14 -0.73 24.90
C ILE A 122 25.91 -2.03 25.67
N GLY A 123 26.97 -2.81 25.92
CA GLY A 123 26.93 -4.04 26.70
C GLY A 123 26.19 -5.19 26.02
N VAL A 124 26.43 -5.42 24.72
CA VAL A 124 25.71 -6.46 23.96
C VAL A 124 25.98 -7.85 24.53
N SER A 125 24.90 -8.53 24.89
CA SER A 125 24.82 -9.90 25.36
C SER A 125 23.55 -10.57 24.82
N GLY A 126 23.49 -11.89 24.90
CA GLY A 126 22.33 -12.64 24.40
C GLY A 126 22.16 -12.59 22.88
N MET A 127 20.92 -12.75 22.43
CA MET A 127 20.58 -12.79 21.01
C MET A 127 20.59 -11.40 20.37
N VAL A 128 21.39 -11.24 19.33
CA VAL A 128 21.38 -10.06 18.47
C VAL A 128 20.40 -10.29 17.34
N THR A 129 19.42 -9.40 17.25
CA THR A 129 18.33 -9.48 16.26
C THR A 129 18.57 -8.55 15.09
N LEU A 130 19.27 -7.43 15.28
CA LEU A 130 19.78 -6.54 14.23
C LEU A 130 21.22 -6.15 14.55
N GLN A 131 22.09 -6.16 13.53
CA GLN A 131 23.36 -5.45 13.62
C GLN A 131 23.82 -4.99 12.23
N GLU A 132 23.98 -3.70 12.08
CA GLU A 132 24.58 -3.10 10.89
C GLU A 132 25.66 -2.09 11.28
N SER A 133 26.65 -1.89 10.42
CA SER A 133 27.64 -0.84 10.59
C SER A 133 28.05 -0.28 9.24
N ASN A 134 27.78 1.00 9.03
CA ASN A 134 27.92 1.69 7.75
C ASN A 134 28.78 2.95 7.95
N LEU A 135 29.59 3.29 6.94
CA LEU A 135 30.51 4.42 6.97
C LEU A 135 29.80 5.69 6.46
N PHE A 136 29.91 6.79 7.20
CA PHE A 136 29.31 8.07 6.82
C PHE A 136 30.27 9.25 7.03
N VAL A 137 30.07 10.30 6.25
CA VAL A 137 30.51 11.65 6.61
C VAL A 137 29.44 12.26 7.50
N TYR A 138 29.79 12.57 8.73
CA TYR A 138 28.88 12.97 9.79
C TYR A 138 29.13 14.41 10.21
N ASN A 139 28.09 15.24 10.17
CA ASN A 139 28.16 16.68 10.42
C ASN A 139 27.18 17.15 11.50
N LYS A 140 26.65 16.23 12.31
CA LYS A 140 25.75 16.56 13.43
C LYS A 140 26.52 16.79 14.74
N LEU A 141 27.85 16.89 14.67
CA LEU A 141 28.74 17.28 15.77
C LEU A 141 29.31 18.68 15.48
N GLU A 142 30.05 19.25 16.42
CA GLU A 142 30.74 20.55 16.23
C GLU A 142 31.71 20.54 15.03
N THR A 143 32.22 19.37 14.64
CA THR A 143 33.13 19.20 13.50
C THR A 143 32.69 18.03 12.61
N THR A 144 32.89 18.17 11.30
CA THR A 144 32.64 17.08 10.34
C THR A 144 33.66 15.96 10.50
N LYS A 145 33.18 14.73 10.65
CA LYS A 145 34.01 13.54 10.89
C LYS A 145 33.63 12.38 9.98
N LEU A 146 34.60 11.51 9.71
CA LEU A 146 34.33 10.19 9.16
C LEU A 146 33.96 9.24 10.30
N VAL A 147 32.80 8.62 10.24
CA VAL A 147 32.29 7.77 11.33
C VAL A 147 31.76 6.45 10.81
N TYR A 148 31.88 5.41 11.63
CA TYR A 148 31.02 4.23 11.54
C TYR A 148 29.77 4.48 12.38
N ARG A 149 28.60 4.38 11.75
CA ARG A 149 27.31 4.29 12.44
C ARG A 149 26.99 2.82 12.60
N THR A 150 27.02 2.33 13.83
CA THR A 150 26.66 0.96 14.18
C THR A 150 25.30 0.95 14.85
N VAL A 151 24.34 0.21 14.29
CA VAL A 151 23.00 0.04 14.86
C VAL A 151 22.84 -1.40 15.31
N THR A 152 22.46 -1.61 16.56
CA THR A 152 22.29 -2.96 17.14
C THR A 152 20.99 -3.04 17.96
N SER A 153 20.19 -4.07 17.71
CA SER A 153 19.06 -4.47 18.55
C SER A 153 19.34 -5.88 19.08
N PHE A 154 19.09 -6.10 20.36
CA PHE A 154 19.43 -7.36 21.02
C PHE A 154 18.54 -7.62 22.23
N GLU A 155 18.34 -8.89 22.51
CA GLU A 155 17.31 -9.44 23.40
C GLU A 155 17.36 -8.93 24.84
N GLU A 156 18.56 -8.70 25.38
CA GLU A 156 18.77 -8.34 26.78
C GLU A 156 18.52 -6.85 27.08
N LYS A 157 18.43 -6.01 26.04
CA LYS A 157 18.24 -4.55 26.19
C LYS A 157 17.25 -4.02 25.16
N PRO A 158 16.02 -3.66 25.60
CA PRO A 158 15.01 -3.14 24.71
C PRO A 158 15.46 -1.94 23.86
N GLY A 159 14.83 -1.80 22.70
CA GLY A 159 15.07 -0.70 21.78
C GLY A 159 16.11 -1.00 20.69
N THR A 160 16.55 0.05 20.01
CA THR A 160 17.50 -0.06 18.89
C THR A 160 18.62 0.95 19.06
N TRP A 161 19.81 0.45 19.36
CA TRP A 161 20.92 1.26 19.84
C TRP A 161 21.85 1.67 18.69
N GLU A 162 21.90 2.96 18.43
CA GLU A 162 22.84 3.61 17.53
C GLU A 162 24.09 4.05 18.29
N VAL A 163 25.26 3.62 17.81
CA VAL A 163 26.57 4.07 18.29
C VAL A 163 27.34 4.68 17.13
N ILE A 164 27.76 5.93 17.29
CA ILE A 164 28.59 6.66 16.33
C ILE A 164 30.05 6.55 16.78
N ILE A 165 30.89 5.90 15.97
CA ILE A 165 32.31 5.68 16.24
C ILE A 165 33.16 6.47 15.25
N ASP A 166 34.13 7.23 15.75
CA ASP A 166 35.14 7.90 14.94
C ASP A 166 35.96 6.87 14.14
N ALA A 167 35.88 6.92 12.82
CA ALA A 167 36.50 5.92 11.94
C ALA A 167 38.04 6.05 11.88
N ILE A 168 38.63 7.07 12.52
CA ILE A 168 40.08 7.29 12.55
C ILE A 168 40.71 6.73 13.81
N ASN A 169 40.10 6.94 14.98
CA ASN A 169 40.71 6.56 16.26
C ASN A 169 39.86 5.61 17.12
N GLY A 170 38.63 5.29 16.70
CA GLY A 170 37.73 4.41 17.44
C GLY A 170 37.08 5.05 18.66
N ALA A 171 37.12 6.38 18.80
CA ALA A 171 36.39 7.06 19.88
C ALA A 171 34.88 6.93 19.67
N VAL A 172 34.15 6.57 20.71
CA VAL A 172 32.68 6.65 20.74
C VAL A 172 32.29 8.13 20.83
N LEU A 173 31.51 8.59 19.87
CA LEU A 173 31.09 9.99 19.73
C LEU A 173 29.65 10.21 20.19
N SER A 174 28.79 9.19 20.05
CA SER A 174 27.38 9.25 20.46
C SER A 174 26.84 7.83 20.67
N VAL A 175 25.92 7.70 21.62
CA VAL A 175 25.11 6.50 21.87
C VAL A 175 23.67 6.96 22.03
N LYS A 176 22.75 6.39 21.27
CA LYS A 176 21.34 6.79 21.29
C LYS A 176 20.44 5.59 21.01
N ASP A 177 19.32 5.50 21.72
CA ASP A 177 18.21 4.64 21.27
C ASP A 177 17.38 5.38 20.21
N ILE A 178 17.21 4.74 19.06
CA ILE A 178 16.51 5.27 17.88
C ILE A 178 15.18 4.57 17.60
N ALA A 179 14.70 3.70 18.49
CA ALA A 179 13.31 3.24 18.46
C ALA A 179 12.34 4.43 18.67
N ILE A 180 11.15 4.33 18.09
CA ILE A 180 10.10 5.35 18.19
C ILE A 180 8.97 4.79 19.05
N TYR A 181 8.72 5.39 20.20
CA TYR A 181 7.87 4.86 21.28
C TYR A 181 6.50 5.57 21.39
N CYS A 182 5.45 4.83 21.76
CA CYS A 182 4.06 5.33 21.89
C CYS A 182 3.39 5.22 23.29
N GLY A 183 4.04 4.67 24.33
CA GLY A 183 3.41 4.38 25.64
C GLY A 183 3.18 5.55 26.62
N SER A 184 2.71 5.24 27.84
CA SER A 184 2.33 6.21 28.89
C SER A 184 3.43 7.21 29.28
N GLU A 185 4.70 6.85 29.08
CA GLU A 185 5.86 7.71 29.32
C GLU A 185 6.27 8.58 28.12
N CYS A 186 5.35 8.97 27.21
CA CYS A 186 5.49 9.90 26.06
C CYS A 186 6.32 11.20 26.34
N THR A 187 7.58 11.03 26.66
CA THR A 187 8.58 11.99 27.11
C THR A 187 9.89 11.60 26.43
N THR A 188 10.77 12.57 26.20
CA THR A 188 12.02 12.35 25.45
C THR A 188 13.06 11.46 26.17
N THR A 189 12.71 10.89 27.32
CA THR A 189 13.58 10.03 28.15
C THR A 189 12.83 8.78 28.57
N HIS A 190 13.07 7.68 27.87
CA HIS A 190 12.49 6.38 28.23
C HIS A 190 13.40 5.67 29.24
N GLN A 191 12.84 5.19 30.34
CA GLN A 191 13.55 4.23 31.18
C GLN A 191 13.43 2.86 30.52
N HIS A 192 14.53 2.11 30.41
CA HIS A 192 14.49 0.74 29.91
C HIS A 192 14.64 -0.23 31.06
N ASN A 193 13.67 -1.13 31.21
CA ASN A 193 13.84 -2.30 32.05
C ASN A 193 14.71 -3.31 31.31
N THR A 194 15.90 -3.55 31.83
CA THR A 194 16.85 -4.49 31.23
C THR A 194 16.92 -5.77 32.05
N SER A 195 17.08 -6.89 31.35
CA SER A 195 17.30 -8.19 31.97
C SER A 195 18.59 -8.76 31.41
N THR A 196 19.58 -8.99 32.28
CA THR A 196 20.88 -9.52 31.89
C THR A 196 21.04 -10.95 32.37
N SER A 197 21.22 -11.89 31.45
CA SER A 197 21.44 -13.30 31.76
C SER A 197 22.92 -13.69 31.77
N GLY A 198 23.82 -12.80 31.33
CA GLY A 198 25.26 -13.06 31.24
C GLY A 198 25.64 -14.00 30.08
N THR A 199 24.72 -14.17 29.12
CA THR A 199 24.88 -14.99 27.94
C THR A 199 25.85 -14.35 26.95
N THR A 200 26.74 -15.15 26.35
CA THR A 200 27.63 -14.66 25.29
C THR A 200 26.83 -14.25 24.05
N LYS A 201 27.18 -13.12 23.44
CA LYS A 201 26.61 -12.62 22.17
C LYS A 201 26.49 -13.75 21.13
N TYR A 202 25.29 -13.94 20.59
CA TYR A 202 25.03 -14.78 19.41
C TYR A 202 24.01 -14.09 18.51
N PHE A 203 23.98 -14.42 17.22
CA PHE A 203 22.99 -13.85 16.30
C PHE A 203 21.76 -14.73 16.24
N MET A 204 20.59 -14.09 16.08
CA MET A 204 19.33 -14.80 15.82
C MET A 204 19.55 -15.85 14.72
N PRO A 205 19.17 -17.13 14.95
CA PRO A 205 19.36 -18.17 13.97
C PRO A 205 18.69 -17.83 12.65
N LYS A 206 19.43 -17.94 11.55
CA LYS A 206 18.85 -17.78 10.22
C LYS A 206 17.94 -18.98 9.95
N GLU A 207 16.67 -18.70 9.69
CA GLU A 207 15.72 -19.74 9.30
C GLU A 207 16.14 -20.43 8.00
N ALA A 208 15.91 -21.74 7.93
CA ALA A 208 16.14 -22.49 6.71
C ALA A 208 15.18 -22.00 5.61
N ASN A 209 15.68 -21.82 4.39
CA ASN A 209 14.85 -21.54 3.21
C ASN A 209 14.00 -22.78 2.89
N THR A 210 12.89 -22.93 3.60
CA THR A 210 11.84 -23.90 3.31
C THR A 210 10.83 -23.28 2.35
N ALA A 211 10.14 -24.12 1.57
CA ALA A 211 9.06 -23.62 0.74
C ALA A 211 7.94 -23.11 1.65
N LEU A 212 7.58 -21.83 1.49
CA LEU A 212 6.45 -21.24 2.21
C LEU A 212 5.18 -22.05 1.89
N ALA A 213 4.53 -22.56 2.93
CA ALA A 213 3.31 -23.34 2.82
C ALA A 213 2.21 -22.61 3.57
N PHE A 214 1.63 -21.59 2.92
CA PHE A 214 0.56 -20.81 3.53
C PHE A 214 -0.79 -21.51 3.40
N GLU A 215 -1.54 -21.53 4.50
CA GLU A 215 -2.93 -21.96 4.55
C GLU A 215 -3.82 -20.88 5.14
N THR A 216 -5.13 -21.00 4.96
CA THR A 216 -6.10 -20.12 5.63
C THR A 216 -6.32 -20.61 7.06
N GLY A 217 -6.37 -19.68 8.01
CA GLY A 217 -6.66 -19.97 9.41
C GLY A 217 -7.76 -19.10 9.98
N THR A 218 -7.95 -19.20 11.29
CA THR A 218 -8.86 -18.34 12.05
C THR A 218 -8.20 -17.89 13.36
N ALA A 219 -8.66 -16.78 13.92
CA ALA A 219 -8.25 -16.30 15.23
C ALA A 219 -9.40 -15.65 15.98
N MET A 220 -9.32 -15.64 17.31
CA MET A 220 -10.12 -14.73 18.14
C MET A 220 -9.28 -13.48 18.42
N VAL A 221 -9.84 -12.30 18.16
CA VAL A 221 -9.17 -10.99 18.30
C VAL A 221 -10.16 -9.94 18.78
N PHE A 222 -9.70 -8.79 19.23
CA PHE A 222 -10.49 -7.56 19.22
C PHE A 222 -10.42 -6.92 17.83
N LEU A 223 -11.51 -6.28 17.37
CA LEU A 223 -11.53 -5.64 16.04
C LEU A 223 -10.91 -4.25 16.05
N SER A 224 -11.15 -3.49 17.12
CA SER A 224 -10.29 -2.41 17.59
C SER A 224 -9.79 -2.75 18.99
N ASP A 225 -10.70 -2.85 19.94
CA ASP A 225 -10.45 -2.94 21.37
C ASP A 225 -11.77 -3.31 22.09
N PRO A 226 -11.76 -3.76 23.35
CA PRO A 226 -12.97 -4.22 24.01
C PRO A 226 -13.94 -3.08 24.41
N LEU A 227 -13.48 -1.83 24.55
CA LEU A 227 -14.35 -0.71 24.92
C LEU A 227 -15.17 -0.22 23.75
N SER A 228 -14.53 -0.07 22.59
CA SER A 228 -15.18 0.34 21.37
C SER A 228 -16.15 -0.72 20.89
N GLY A 229 -15.76 -2.00 20.89
CA GLY A 229 -16.67 -3.10 20.54
C GLY A 229 -17.94 -3.14 21.40
N ALA A 230 -17.83 -2.78 22.68
CA ALA A 230 -18.95 -2.71 23.61
C ALA A 230 -19.67 -1.34 23.65
N ALA A 231 -19.07 -0.29 23.08
CA ALA A 231 -19.45 1.11 23.24
C ALA A 231 -19.63 1.54 24.72
N VAL A 232 -18.65 1.20 25.58
CA VAL A 232 -18.63 1.51 27.02
C VAL A 232 -17.33 2.20 27.44
N PRO A 233 -17.33 3.01 28.52
CA PRO A 233 -16.10 3.58 29.06
C PRO A 233 -15.28 2.56 29.84
N TYR A 234 -13.98 2.85 30.03
CA TYR A 234 -13.08 2.08 30.91
C TYR A 234 -13.58 2.13 32.36
N ALA A 235 -14.32 1.11 32.80
CA ALA A 235 -14.89 1.00 34.14
C ALA A 235 -15.52 -0.38 34.39
N GLY A 236 -15.73 -0.73 35.67
CA GLY A 236 -16.48 -1.92 36.05
C GLY A 236 -15.78 -3.20 35.57
N ASN A 237 -16.47 -3.99 34.74
CA ASN A 237 -15.94 -5.24 34.16
C ASN A 237 -15.12 -5.03 32.87
N TYR A 238 -15.01 -3.78 32.42
CA TYR A 238 -14.24 -3.34 31.27
C TYR A 238 -13.00 -2.57 31.75
N VAL A 239 -12.12 -3.31 32.40
CA VAL A 239 -10.81 -2.87 32.89
C VAL A 239 -9.81 -3.98 32.58
N ASP A 240 -8.54 -3.63 32.45
CA ASP A 240 -7.50 -4.58 32.03
C ASP A 240 -7.50 -5.86 32.90
N GLY A 241 -7.48 -5.68 34.21
CA GLY A 241 -7.63 -6.80 35.14
C GLY A 241 -6.47 -7.80 35.10
N ASN A 242 -5.30 -7.43 34.57
CA ASN A 242 -4.11 -8.26 34.44
C ASN A 242 -4.44 -9.60 33.73
N ASP A 243 -4.90 -9.47 32.48
CA ASP A 243 -5.28 -10.56 31.57
C ASP A 243 -6.48 -11.41 32.02
N ALA A 244 -7.23 -10.96 33.04
CA ALA A 244 -8.38 -11.70 33.52
C ALA A 244 -9.48 -11.78 32.45
N ASP A 245 -9.88 -13.01 32.12
CA ASP A 245 -11.08 -13.25 31.30
C ASP A 245 -12.34 -12.93 32.11
N THR A 246 -13.16 -12.03 31.58
CA THR A 246 -14.54 -11.79 32.06
C THR A 246 -15.54 -12.20 30.99
N ALA A 247 -16.81 -12.44 31.35
CA ALA A 247 -17.83 -12.77 30.36
C ALA A 247 -18.03 -11.62 29.36
N GLU A 248 -17.89 -10.39 29.85
CA GLU A 248 -18.01 -9.14 29.12
C GLU A 248 -16.87 -8.96 28.10
N LEU A 249 -15.61 -9.13 28.51
CA LEU A 249 -14.44 -9.03 27.62
C LEU A 249 -14.41 -10.20 26.62
N ASN A 250 -14.75 -11.42 27.06
CA ASN A 250 -14.90 -12.57 26.17
C ASN A 250 -15.94 -12.33 25.07
N ALA A 251 -17.01 -11.58 25.36
CA ALA A 251 -18.05 -11.25 24.39
C ALA A 251 -17.62 -10.21 23.36
N GLN A 252 -16.52 -9.48 23.58
CA GLN A 252 -15.98 -8.50 22.62
C GLN A 252 -14.98 -9.12 21.63
N ARG A 253 -14.54 -10.36 21.86
CA ARG A 253 -13.69 -11.04 20.88
C ARG A 253 -14.51 -11.42 19.64
N ALA A 254 -13.96 -11.13 18.47
CA ALA A 254 -14.48 -11.52 17.17
C ALA A 254 -13.68 -12.69 16.59
N LEU A 255 -14.39 -13.65 15.99
CA LEU A 255 -13.77 -14.69 15.16
C LEU A 255 -13.45 -14.09 13.79
N VAL A 256 -12.17 -14.07 13.42
CA VAL A 256 -11.69 -13.54 12.14
C VAL A 256 -11.04 -14.61 11.29
N ASN A 257 -11.04 -14.40 9.98
CA ASN A 257 -10.30 -15.22 9.03
C ASN A 257 -8.88 -14.69 8.88
N LEU A 258 -7.89 -15.57 8.95
CA LEU A 258 -6.50 -15.29 8.63
C LEU A 258 -6.23 -15.77 7.20
N PRO A 259 -6.00 -14.87 6.21
CA PRO A 259 -5.82 -15.28 4.82
C PRO A 259 -4.60 -16.18 4.60
N GLN A 260 -3.56 -16.02 5.42
CA GLN A 260 -2.33 -16.80 5.37
C GLN A 260 -1.80 -17.00 6.79
N VAL A 261 -1.55 -18.26 7.15
CA VAL A 261 -0.69 -18.70 8.25
C VAL A 261 0.28 -19.74 7.70
N ASP A 262 1.51 -19.78 8.19
CA ASP A 262 2.49 -20.76 7.73
C ASP A 262 2.17 -22.13 8.32
N ASN A 263 2.20 -23.18 7.49
CA ASN A 263 2.09 -24.58 7.88
C ASN A 263 3.37 -25.31 7.49
N THR A 264 4.31 -25.38 8.42
CA THR A 264 5.53 -26.17 8.22
C THR A 264 5.35 -27.55 8.87
N ALA A 265 5.11 -28.56 8.04
CA ALA A 265 5.02 -29.96 8.45
C ALA A 265 3.98 -30.26 9.55
N GLY A 266 2.83 -29.58 9.52
CA GLY A 266 1.73 -29.75 10.48
C GLY A 266 1.82 -28.84 11.71
N THR A 267 2.85 -27.99 11.78
CA THR A 267 3.00 -26.94 12.79
C THR A 267 2.63 -25.60 12.17
N TYR A 268 1.60 -24.96 12.73
CA TYR A 268 1.09 -23.67 12.27
C TYR A 268 1.72 -22.53 13.06
N LEU A 269 2.11 -21.47 12.37
CA LEU A 269 2.75 -20.28 12.93
C LEU A 269 2.04 -19.02 12.39
N LEU A 270 1.94 -17.98 13.23
CA LEU A 270 1.47 -16.65 12.83
C LEU A 270 2.49 -15.96 11.92
N LYS A 271 2.51 -16.40 10.66
CA LYS A 271 3.40 -15.94 9.60
C LYS A 271 2.63 -15.90 8.27
N SER A 272 2.73 -14.79 7.56
CA SER A 272 2.15 -14.57 6.24
C SER A 272 3.20 -14.08 5.25
N SER A 273 2.77 -13.75 4.04
CA SER A 273 3.63 -13.04 3.08
C SER A 273 3.94 -11.59 3.46
N TYR A 274 3.38 -11.07 4.55
CA TYR A 274 3.54 -9.69 5.01
C TYR A 274 4.09 -9.56 6.42
N VAL A 275 3.74 -10.48 7.33
CA VAL A 275 3.98 -10.35 8.77
C VAL A 275 4.46 -11.67 9.35
N GLU A 276 5.32 -11.62 10.37
CA GLU A 276 5.80 -12.80 11.08
C GLU A 276 6.05 -12.51 12.56
N ILE A 277 5.54 -13.40 13.43
CA ILE A 277 5.84 -13.39 14.86
C ILE A 277 7.31 -13.73 15.11
N LYS A 278 7.94 -13.00 16.03
CA LYS A 278 9.30 -13.25 16.50
C LYS A 278 9.40 -13.02 18.00
N ASN A 279 10.34 -13.75 18.60
CA ASN A 279 10.92 -13.39 19.88
C ASN A 279 12.12 -12.47 19.58
N LEU A 280 11.96 -11.17 19.77
CA LEU A 280 12.95 -10.15 19.47
C LEU A 280 13.68 -9.69 20.73
N GLU A 281 12.95 -9.58 21.84
CA GLU A 281 13.47 -9.15 23.12
C GLU A 281 12.73 -9.73 24.31
N ASN A 282 13.29 -9.52 25.51
CA ASN A 282 12.72 -10.10 26.71
C ASN A 282 11.41 -9.40 27.14
N PRO A 283 10.46 -10.16 27.72
CA PRO A 283 10.48 -11.61 27.92
C PRO A 283 10.09 -12.39 26.66
N ASN A 284 10.81 -13.48 26.39
CA ASN A 284 10.38 -14.41 25.35
C ASN A 284 9.24 -15.32 25.85
N LYS A 285 7.98 -14.97 25.58
CA LYS A 285 6.81 -15.79 25.94
C LYS A 285 6.47 -16.89 24.93
N GLY A 286 7.03 -16.85 23.73
CA GLY A 286 6.97 -17.92 22.74
C GLY A 286 6.36 -17.48 21.41
N LEU A 287 6.30 -18.41 20.45
CA LEU A 287 5.78 -18.17 19.11
C LEU A 287 4.36 -18.72 18.88
N PHE A 288 3.74 -19.24 19.94
CA PHE A 288 2.34 -19.69 19.99
C PHE A 288 1.91 -20.67 18.88
N THR A 289 2.83 -21.54 18.43
CA THR A 289 2.57 -22.50 17.35
C THR A 289 1.41 -23.44 17.66
N GLN A 290 0.60 -23.77 16.65
CA GLN A 290 -0.58 -24.62 16.78
C GLN A 290 -0.46 -25.92 15.96
N ALA A 291 -1.21 -26.95 16.34
CA ALA A 291 -1.33 -28.20 15.57
C ALA A 291 -2.41 -28.13 14.45
N ASN A 292 -3.13 -27.02 14.38
CA ASN A 292 -4.16 -26.72 13.39
C ASN A 292 -4.17 -25.20 13.11
N PRO A 293 -4.82 -24.70 12.04
CA PRO A 293 -4.71 -23.31 11.64
C PRO A 293 -5.56 -22.32 12.47
N ASN A 294 -6.12 -22.74 13.61
CA ASN A 294 -7.00 -21.91 14.43
C ASN A 294 -6.27 -21.44 15.71
N PHE A 295 -6.13 -20.12 15.86
CA PHE A 295 -5.50 -19.42 16.98
C PHE A 295 -6.59 -18.79 17.87
N LEU A 296 -7.38 -19.67 18.52
CA LEU A 296 -8.59 -19.28 19.26
C LEU A 296 -8.31 -19.00 20.73
N PHE A 297 -7.38 -18.09 21.00
CA PHE A 297 -6.97 -17.75 22.36
C PHE A 297 -8.00 -16.89 23.09
N THR A 298 -7.93 -16.94 24.42
CA THR A 298 -8.62 -16.05 25.34
C THR A 298 -7.64 -15.04 25.97
N ARG A 299 -8.11 -13.94 26.58
CA ARG A 299 -7.21 -12.86 27.07
C ARG A 299 -6.19 -13.38 28.07
N ASN A 300 -6.56 -14.37 28.89
CA ASN A 300 -5.63 -14.96 29.86
C ASN A 300 -4.53 -15.86 29.24
N GLN A 301 -4.36 -15.85 27.92
CA GLN A 301 -3.36 -16.63 27.22
C GLN A 301 -2.54 -15.67 26.34
N ASP A 302 -1.23 -15.61 26.57
CA ASP A 302 -0.28 -14.73 25.83
C ASP A 302 -0.33 -14.85 24.28
N GLY A 303 -0.97 -15.91 23.77
CA GLY A 303 -1.22 -16.06 22.34
C GLY A 303 -2.32 -15.15 21.78
N PHE A 304 -3.13 -14.52 22.65
CA PHE A 304 -4.21 -13.62 22.24
C PHE A 304 -3.65 -12.30 21.70
N GLU A 305 -2.69 -11.71 22.40
CA GLU A 305 -1.87 -10.55 22.01
C GLU A 305 -1.21 -10.82 20.66
N ALA A 306 -0.59 -12.00 20.52
CA ALA A 306 0.01 -12.44 19.26
C ALA A 306 -1.01 -12.50 18.10
N ALA A 307 -2.20 -13.04 18.35
CA ALA A 307 -3.25 -13.14 17.35
C ALA A 307 -3.81 -11.76 16.95
N ASN A 308 -3.97 -10.84 17.90
CA ASN A 308 -4.36 -9.45 17.64
C ASN A 308 -3.33 -8.77 16.74
N VAL A 309 -2.06 -8.72 17.14
CA VAL A 309 -1.01 -8.06 16.36
C VAL A 309 -0.92 -8.63 14.95
N PHE A 310 -0.97 -9.96 14.80
CA PHE A 310 -0.96 -10.60 13.49
C PHE A 310 -2.14 -10.17 12.61
N TYR A 311 -3.36 -10.23 13.14
CA TYR A 311 -4.57 -9.85 12.42
C TYR A 311 -4.53 -8.39 11.97
N HIS A 312 -4.26 -7.46 12.89
CA HIS A 312 -4.26 -6.03 12.62
C HIS A 312 -3.22 -5.67 11.55
N THR A 313 -1.99 -6.18 11.68
CA THR A 313 -0.89 -5.84 10.77
C THR A 313 -1.00 -6.55 9.42
N ASP A 314 -1.38 -7.83 9.35
CA ASP A 314 -1.55 -8.55 8.07
C ASP A 314 -2.74 -7.98 7.28
N ASN A 315 -3.87 -7.74 7.94
CA ASN A 315 -5.04 -7.14 7.30
C ASN A 315 -4.74 -5.72 6.80
N ASN A 316 -4.02 -4.92 7.59
CA ASN A 316 -3.60 -3.59 7.18
C ASN A 316 -2.70 -3.63 5.94
N LEU A 317 -1.65 -4.45 5.95
CA LEU A 317 -0.71 -4.50 4.83
C LEU A 317 -1.36 -5.03 3.55
N ARG A 318 -2.37 -5.90 3.66
CA ARG A 318 -3.23 -6.28 2.53
C ARG A 318 -4.11 -5.15 2.06
N TYR A 319 -4.74 -4.41 2.96
CA TYR A 319 -5.52 -3.22 2.59
C TYR A 319 -4.65 -2.24 1.78
N ILE A 320 -3.46 -1.91 2.26
CA ILE A 320 -2.55 -1.00 1.56
C ILE A 320 -2.10 -1.56 0.20
N ASN A 321 -1.54 -2.77 0.18
CA ASN A 321 -0.88 -3.29 -1.02
C ASN A 321 -1.86 -3.85 -2.07
N VAL A 322 -3.02 -4.34 -1.64
CA VAL A 322 -4.01 -5.00 -2.53
C VAL A 322 -5.21 -4.08 -2.80
N THR A 323 -5.76 -3.44 -1.77
CA THR A 323 -6.97 -2.61 -1.94
C THR A 323 -6.63 -1.22 -2.44
N LEU A 324 -5.65 -0.54 -1.81
CA LEU A 324 -5.23 0.79 -2.23
C LEU A 324 -4.28 0.75 -3.44
N GLY A 325 -3.64 -0.39 -3.70
CA GLY A 325 -2.64 -0.53 -4.75
C GLY A 325 -1.34 0.23 -4.46
N VAL A 326 -1.10 0.57 -3.19
CA VAL A 326 0.10 1.29 -2.74
C VAL A 326 1.14 0.26 -2.31
N ASN A 327 2.25 0.16 -3.05
CA ASN A 327 3.33 -0.74 -2.63
C ASN A 327 4.04 -0.16 -1.40
N CYS A 328 3.87 -0.83 -0.26
CA CYS A 328 4.42 -0.43 1.03
C CYS A 328 4.74 -1.67 1.85
N ARG A 329 6.03 -1.96 1.99
CA ARG A 329 6.56 -3.12 2.70
C ARG A 329 7.88 -2.75 3.38
N PRO A 330 8.25 -3.42 4.47
CA PRO A 330 9.53 -3.20 5.15
C PRO A 330 10.72 -3.21 4.20
N LEU A 331 11.68 -2.32 4.48
CA LEU A 331 12.97 -2.28 3.76
C LEU A 331 13.93 -3.37 4.26
N THR A 332 13.64 -3.94 5.43
CA THR A 332 14.38 -5.00 6.10
C THR A 332 13.65 -6.33 5.95
N ASN A 333 14.26 -7.41 6.46
CA ASN A 333 13.61 -8.73 6.63
C ASN A 333 12.98 -9.32 5.35
N GLY A 334 13.46 -8.93 4.17
CA GLY A 334 12.89 -9.37 2.90
C GLY A 334 11.48 -8.86 2.60
N GLY A 335 11.06 -7.74 3.20
CA GLY A 335 9.73 -7.18 3.00
C GLY A 335 8.64 -7.79 3.88
N VAL A 336 9.03 -8.45 4.97
CA VAL A 336 8.15 -9.02 6.00
C VAL A 336 8.31 -8.22 7.30
N LEU A 337 7.20 -7.77 7.87
CA LEU A 337 7.17 -7.09 9.15
C LEU A 337 7.36 -8.12 10.25
N TRP A 338 8.33 -7.90 11.13
CA TRP A 338 8.46 -8.71 12.33
C TRP A 338 7.71 -8.04 13.47
N TYR A 339 7.09 -8.83 14.33
CA TYR A 339 6.52 -8.30 15.56
C TYR A 339 6.83 -9.21 16.74
N ASP A 340 6.94 -8.59 17.91
CA ASP A 340 7.05 -9.26 19.20
C ASP A 340 5.94 -8.74 20.12
N PRO A 341 4.94 -9.59 20.45
CA PRO A 341 3.77 -9.17 21.23
C PRO A 341 4.04 -9.04 22.73
N SER A 342 5.21 -9.49 23.23
CA SER A 342 5.48 -9.63 24.67
C SER A 342 6.85 -9.08 25.06
N GLY A 343 7.35 -8.07 24.34
CA GLY A 343 8.68 -7.49 24.58
C GLY A 343 8.73 -6.56 25.79
N LEU A 344 9.74 -5.68 25.80
CA LEU A 344 9.87 -4.57 26.75
C LEU A 344 9.89 -4.91 28.25
N ASN A 345 10.09 -6.15 28.66
CA ASN A 345 10.14 -6.54 30.08
C ASN A 345 8.91 -6.08 30.90
N GLY A 346 7.71 -6.15 30.30
CA GLY A 346 6.44 -5.79 30.94
C GLY A 346 6.27 -4.28 31.18
N GLN A 347 6.95 -3.44 30.40
CA GLN A 347 6.71 -2.00 30.42
C GLN A 347 5.41 -1.64 29.69
N ASP A 348 4.78 -0.56 30.13
CA ASP A 348 3.63 0.09 29.48
C ASP A 348 4.17 0.96 28.34
N ASN A 349 4.49 0.30 27.23
CA ASN A 349 5.07 0.93 26.06
C ASN A 349 5.04 -0.01 24.85
N SER A 350 5.20 0.59 23.69
CA SER A 350 5.37 -0.07 22.40
C SER A 350 6.26 0.78 21.52
N TYR A 351 6.85 0.16 20.50
CA TYR A 351 7.66 0.91 19.54
C TYR A 351 7.78 0.27 18.16
N TYR A 352 8.06 1.12 17.19
CA TYR A 352 8.58 0.76 15.87
C TYR A 352 10.10 0.94 15.80
N SER A 353 10.78 -0.05 15.20
CA SER A 353 12.13 0.15 14.67
C SER A 353 12.51 -0.82 13.57
N SER A 354 13.04 -0.30 12.45
CA SER A 354 13.72 -1.09 11.41
C SER A 354 12.91 -2.29 10.88
N GLY A 355 11.61 -2.07 10.62
CA GLY A 355 10.68 -3.12 10.15
C GLY A 355 10.24 -4.09 11.25
N ARG A 356 10.26 -3.64 12.51
CA ARG A 356 9.83 -4.40 13.69
C ARG A 356 8.86 -3.59 14.52
N LEU A 357 7.87 -4.26 15.07
CA LEU A 357 6.99 -3.74 16.13
C LEU A 357 7.26 -4.54 17.40
N VAL A 358 7.32 -3.87 18.53
CA VAL A 358 7.44 -4.53 19.83
C VAL A 358 6.43 -3.90 20.77
N PHE A 359 5.74 -4.75 21.51
CA PHE A 359 4.67 -4.37 22.43
C PHE A 359 5.00 -4.87 23.83
N GLY A 360 4.73 -4.03 24.81
CA GLY A 360 4.81 -4.35 26.22
C GLY A 360 3.44 -4.73 26.79
N GLU A 361 3.45 -5.07 28.07
CA GLU A 361 2.33 -5.68 28.80
C GLU A 361 2.08 -4.90 30.12
N GLY A 362 2.33 -3.59 30.09
CA GLY A 362 2.26 -2.75 31.28
C GLY A 362 0.95 -1.97 31.34
N CYS A 363 0.28 -2.03 32.48
CA CYS A 363 -1.04 -1.42 32.72
C CYS A 363 -2.18 -2.00 31.88
N VAL A 364 -2.14 -1.79 30.57
CA VAL A 364 -2.94 -2.47 29.55
C VAL A 364 -1.95 -3.09 28.58
N ASP A 365 -2.21 -4.31 28.14
CA ASP A 365 -1.35 -4.93 27.14
C ASP A 365 -1.49 -4.19 25.80
N ASP A 366 -0.44 -3.47 25.39
CA ASP A 366 -0.39 -2.67 24.15
C ASP A 366 -0.79 -3.49 22.91
N ALA A 367 -0.50 -4.80 22.93
CA ALA A 367 -0.81 -5.75 21.87
C ALA A 367 -2.30 -6.17 21.80
N GLU A 368 -3.15 -5.64 22.67
CA GLU A 368 -4.60 -5.83 22.63
C GLU A 368 -5.40 -4.60 22.17
N ASP A 369 -4.77 -3.42 22.16
CA ASP A 369 -5.39 -2.20 21.63
C ASP A 369 -4.99 -2.02 20.15
N GLY A 370 -5.97 -2.20 19.27
CA GLY A 370 -5.82 -2.03 17.83
C GLY A 370 -5.32 -0.64 17.44
N ASP A 371 -5.62 0.41 18.19
CA ASP A 371 -5.08 1.75 17.92
C ASP A 371 -3.57 1.80 18.15
N VAL A 372 -3.07 1.16 19.20
CA VAL A 372 -1.63 1.07 19.51
C VAL A 372 -0.91 0.32 18.38
N ILE A 373 -1.42 -0.86 18.01
CA ILE A 373 -0.84 -1.69 16.94
C ILE A 373 -0.78 -0.93 15.61
N TRP A 374 -1.86 -0.21 15.26
CA TRP A 374 -1.92 0.55 14.01
C TRP A 374 -1.08 1.83 14.04
N HIS A 375 -0.95 2.46 15.21
CA HIS A 375 -0.08 3.63 15.39
C HIS A 375 1.38 3.25 15.11
N GLU A 376 1.85 2.17 15.74
CA GLU A 376 3.22 1.69 15.58
C GLU A 376 3.50 1.21 14.16
N LEU A 377 2.53 0.54 13.55
CA LEU A 377 2.59 0.23 12.13
C LEU A 377 2.70 1.51 11.27
N GLY A 378 2.00 2.58 11.64
CA GLY A 378 2.03 3.87 10.95
C GLY A 378 3.42 4.49 10.86
N HIS A 379 4.27 4.33 11.89
CA HIS A 379 5.69 4.68 11.81
C HIS A 379 6.43 3.86 10.76
N GLY A 380 6.18 2.54 10.72
CA GLY A 380 6.70 1.66 9.69
C GLY A 380 6.29 2.09 8.28
N LEU A 381 5.01 2.41 8.07
CA LEU A 381 4.52 2.86 6.76
C LEU A 381 5.23 4.14 6.30
N HIS A 382 5.37 5.12 7.19
CA HIS A 382 6.08 6.37 6.92
C HIS A 382 7.55 6.12 6.58
N ASP A 383 8.21 5.22 7.32
CA ASP A 383 9.60 4.83 7.07
C ASP A 383 9.79 4.15 5.71
N TRP A 384 8.97 3.15 5.41
CA TRP A 384 9.16 2.35 4.20
C TRP A 384 8.82 3.12 2.93
N ILE A 385 7.76 3.92 2.95
CA ILE A 385 7.35 4.76 1.82
C ILE A 385 8.40 5.82 1.50
N THR A 386 9.10 6.32 2.52
CA THR A 386 10.17 7.31 2.36
C THR A 386 11.54 6.68 2.09
N GLY A 387 11.66 5.35 2.04
CA GLY A 387 12.93 4.67 1.81
C GLY A 387 13.89 4.75 3.01
N GLY A 388 13.37 4.85 4.23
CA GLY A 388 14.17 4.97 5.45
C GLY A 388 14.35 6.40 5.94
N SER A 389 13.49 7.32 5.49
CA SER A 389 13.63 8.77 5.70
C SER A 389 12.39 9.34 6.42
N LEU A 390 11.79 8.61 7.36
CA LEU A 390 10.66 9.13 8.14
C LEU A 390 11.05 10.44 8.84
N SER A 391 10.12 11.37 8.98
CA SER A 391 10.36 12.62 9.71
C SER A 391 9.63 12.71 11.04
N GLN A 392 10.37 13.12 12.06
CA GLN A 392 9.85 13.47 13.38
C GLN A 392 9.62 14.99 13.54
N VAL A 393 9.87 15.79 12.50
CA VAL A 393 9.78 17.26 12.59
C VAL A 393 8.33 17.68 12.85
N ASN A 394 8.13 18.45 13.94
CA ASN A 394 6.83 18.86 14.43
C ASN A 394 5.87 17.68 14.68
N GLY A 395 6.37 16.51 15.09
CA GLY A 395 5.51 15.36 15.39
C GLY A 395 4.86 14.74 14.15
N LEU A 396 5.45 14.91 12.95
CA LEU A 396 4.85 14.41 11.72
C LEU A 396 4.64 12.88 11.76
N SER A 397 5.63 12.11 12.22
CA SER A 397 5.49 10.64 12.33
C SER A 397 4.46 10.23 13.38
N GLU A 398 4.44 10.89 14.54
CA GLU A 398 3.44 10.67 15.61
C GLU A 398 2.02 10.90 15.11
N GLY A 399 1.76 12.05 14.49
CA GLY A 399 0.45 12.33 13.91
C GLY A 399 0.09 11.41 12.74
N SER A 400 1.09 10.82 12.08
CA SER A 400 0.87 9.87 10.99
C SER A 400 0.42 8.51 11.53
N GLY A 401 0.99 8.06 12.64
CA GLY A 401 0.50 6.89 13.39
C GLY A 401 -0.93 7.11 13.89
N ASP A 402 -1.19 8.24 14.54
CA ASP A 402 -2.52 8.59 15.06
C ASP A 402 -3.58 8.65 13.96
N TYR A 403 -3.29 9.32 12.83
CA TYR A 403 -4.21 9.33 11.68
C TYR A 403 -4.49 7.91 11.16
N TRP A 404 -3.44 7.11 11.03
CA TRP A 404 -3.57 5.79 10.40
C TRP A 404 -4.40 4.82 11.24
N ALA A 405 -4.16 4.80 12.54
CA ALA A 405 -4.98 4.08 13.51
C ALA A 405 -6.43 4.56 13.50
N GLN A 406 -6.65 5.88 13.61
CA GLN A 406 -8.00 6.42 13.65
C GLN A 406 -8.78 6.21 12.34
N SER A 407 -8.10 6.17 11.19
CA SER A 407 -8.72 5.81 9.90
C SER A 407 -9.32 4.39 9.92
N ASN A 408 -8.69 3.46 10.65
CA ASN A 408 -9.24 2.12 10.85
C ASN A 408 -10.38 2.11 11.84
N SER A 409 -10.16 2.62 13.06
CA SER A 409 -11.11 2.51 14.16
C SER A 409 -12.42 3.21 13.84
N ARG A 410 -12.38 4.40 13.22
CA ARG A 410 -13.60 5.06 12.73
C ARG A 410 -14.27 4.36 11.55
N SER A 411 -13.59 3.48 10.82
CA SER A 411 -14.21 2.71 9.74
C SER A 411 -15.03 1.52 10.23
N LEU A 412 -14.84 1.11 11.49
CA LEU A 412 -15.63 0.06 12.14
C LEU A 412 -17.00 0.56 12.61
N ASN A 413 -17.20 1.88 12.69
CA ASN A 413 -18.43 2.53 13.13
C ASN A 413 -18.90 2.09 14.53
N GLU A 414 -17.96 1.85 15.44
CA GLU A 414 -18.25 1.39 16.81
C GLU A 414 -18.69 2.52 17.75
N TRP A 415 -18.29 3.77 17.45
CA TRP A 415 -18.72 4.98 18.16
C TRP A 415 -19.51 5.91 17.25
N ALA A 416 -20.48 6.64 17.82
CA ALA A 416 -21.17 7.69 17.10
C ALA A 416 -20.33 8.97 17.07
N THR A 417 -20.51 9.80 16.04
CA THR A 417 -19.74 11.05 15.87
C THR A 417 -19.96 12.08 16.98
N THR A 418 -20.93 11.86 17.87
CA THR A 418 -21.24 12.69 19.03
C THR A 418 -20.53 12.23 20.30
N ASP A 419 -19.99 11.02 20.31
CA ASP A 419 -19.33 10.44 21.46
C ASP A 419 -17.90 10.97 21.57
N ALA A 420 -17.41 11.18 22.80
CA ALA A 420 -16.02 11.62 23.00
C ALA A 420 -15.02 10.57 22.47
N ALA A 421 -15.31 9.29 22.72
CA ALA A 421 -14.50 8.14 22.30
C ALA A 421 -14.35 7.99 20.78
N TYR A 422 -15.24 8.62 20.00
CA TYR A 422 -15.07 8.70 18.54
C TYR A 422 -13.82 9.46 18.11
N HIS A 423 -13.36 10.39 18.96
CA HIS A 423 -12.19 11.23 18.72
C HIS A 423 -10.97 10.80 19.52
N TRP A 424 -11.11 9.80 20.37
CA TRP A 424 -10.01 9.28 21.17
C TRP A 424 -9.09 8.42 20.32
N MET A 425 -7.84 8.42 20.73
CA MET A 425 -6.79 7.49 20.29
C MET A 425 -6.46 6.63 21.49
N PHE A 426 -6.24 5.33 21.26
CA PHE A 426 -5.89 4.36 22.30
C PHE A 426 -7.04 4.24 23.29
N ASN A 427 -8.21 3.82 22.78
CA ASN A 427 -9.42 3.82 23.59
C ASN A 427 -9.28 2.89 24.81
N TRP A 428 -8.60 1.76 24.65
CA TRP A 428 -8.41 0.76 25.70
C TRP A 428 -7.18 1.04 26.54
N ASP A 429 -6.06 1.35 25.90
CA ASP A 429 -4.77 1.62 26.54
C ASP A 429 -4.73 3.01 27.22
N GLY A 430 -5.29 4.03 26.57
CA GLY A 430 -5.38 5.41 27.05
C GLY A 430 -6.72 5.81 27.65
N HIS A 431 -6.87 7.12 27.92
CA HIS A 431 -8.09 7.74 28.48
C HIS A 431 -8.60 7.11 29.79
N ASN A 432 -7.69 6.55 30.57
CA ASN A 432 -7.98 5.77 31.76
C ASN A 432 -6.94 6.09 32.88
N VAL A 433 -6.72 5.15 33.81
CA VAL A 433 -5.75 5.30 34.91
C VAL A 433 -4.28 5.14 34.48
N CYS A 434 -4.02 4.46 33.36
CA CYS A 434 -2.70 4.27 32.77
C CYS A 434 -2.14 5.62 32.29
N TRP A 435 -2.86 6.28 31.37
CA TRP A 435 -2.49 7.61 30.90
C TRP A 435 -3.63 8.38 30.21
N GLY A 436 -3.39 9.66 29.92
CA GLY A 436 -4.42 10.61 29.46
C GLY A 436 -4.86 10.47 28.01
N GLY A 437 -4.26 9.59 27.22
CA GLY A 437 -4.57 9.39 25.80
C GLY A 437 -4.25 10.59 24.89
N ARG A 438 -4.53 10.41 23.60
CA ARG A 438 -4.49 11.46 22.56
C ARG A 438 -5.84 11.60 21.87
N THR A 439 -6.01 12.64 21.04
CA THR A 439 -7.27 12.91 20.33
C THR A 439 -7.06 13.37 18.89
N THR A 440 -8.06 13.11 18.04
CA THR A 440 -8.12 13.56 16.63
C THR A 440 -9.15 14.67 16.39
N ASN A 441 -9.57 15.36 17.46
CA ASN A 441 -10.35 16.61 17.42
C ASN A 441 -9.59 17.77 18.10
N TYR A 442 -8.26 17.75 18.00
CA TYR A 442 -7.37 18.70 18.64
C TYR A 442 -7.59 20.12 18.12
N THR A 443 -7.72 21.08 19.04
CA THR A 443 -8.12 22.46 18.70
C THR A 443 -6.96 23.39 18.26
N PRO A 444 -5.71 23.22 18.74
CA PRO A 444 -4.58 24.00 18.23
C PRO A 444 -4.33 23.78 16.73
N ILE A 445 -3.81 24.82 16.08
CA ILE A 445 -3.58 24.87 14.63
C ILE A 445 -2.12 25.20 14.30
N TYR A 446 -1.65 24.82 13.12
CA TYR A 446 -0.26 25.03 12.70
C TYR A 446 0.02 26.50 12.30
N PRO A 447 1.24 27.03 12.48
CA PRO A 447 2.30 26.55 13.36
C PRO A 447 2.13 27.06 14.81
N GLY A 448 1.16 27.94 15.07
CA GLY A 448 1.03 28.63 16.37
C GLY A 448 0.65 27.72 17.55
N GLY A 449 0.10 26.55 17.27
CA GLY A 449 -0.25 25.52 18.24
C GLY A 449 0.89 24.55 18.58
N LEU A 450 2.05 24.66 17.93
CA LEU A 450 3.20 23.81 18.22
C LEU A 450 3.79 24.11 19.59
N VAL A 451 4.09 23.07 20.36
CA VAL A 451 4.69 23.15 21.71
C VAL A 451 6.05 22.46 21.80
N ASN A 452 6.59 21.98 20.68
CA ASN A 452 7.86 21.22 20.59
C ASN A 452 7.81 19.91 21.38
N GLN A 453 6.67 19.23 21.34
CA GLN A 453 6.48 17.88 21.87
C GLN A 453 5.86 17.04 20.77
N ILE A 454 6.61 16.05 20.26
CA ILE A 454 6.25 15.35 19.02
C ILE A 454 4.86 14.69 19.09
N HIS A 455 4.50 14.06 20.21
CA HIS A 455 3.19 13.44 20.41
C HIS A 455 2.05 14.47 20.48
N THR A 456 2.29 15.62 21.12
CA THR A 456 1.28 16.70 21.22
C THR A 456 1.10 17.40 19.88
N ASP A 457 2.21 17.76 19.23
CA ASP A 457 2.21 18.46 17.95
C ASP A 457 1.61 17.59 16.82
N GLY A 458 1.84 16.27 16.89
CA GLY A 458 1.28 15.27 15.97
C GLY A 458 -0.25 15.27 15.91
N GLN A 459 -0.94 15.60 17.01
CA GLN A 459 -2.41 15.66 17.03
C GLN A 459 -2.98 16.72 16.06
N ILE A 460 -2.25 17.80 15.77
CA ILE A 460 -2.65 18.80 14.77
C ILE A 460 -2.73 18.14 13.38
N TRP A 461 -1.70 17.36 13.04
CA TRP A 461 -1.60 16.63 11.77
C TRP A 461 -2.65 15.53 11.66
N ALA A 462 -2.83 14.72 12.70
CA ALA A 462 -3.85 13.68 12.71
C ALA A 462 -5.26 14.26 12.55
N THR A 463 -5.57 15.32 13.30
CA THR A 463 -6.88 15.99 13.28
C THR A 463 -7.24 16.53 11.90
N VAL A 464 -6.31 17.19 11.20
CA VAL A 464 -6.63 17.74 9.87
C VAL A 464 -6.89 16.63 8.85
N ASN A 465 -6.13 15.53 8.88
CA ASN A 465 -6.32 14.43 7.95
C ASN A 465 -7.63 13.69 8.25
N MET A 466 -8.04 13.55 9.52
CA MET A 466 -9.37 13.04 9.86
C MET A 466 -10.50 13.96 9.37
N LYS A 467 -10.34 15.29 9.42
CA LYS A 467 -11.32 16.22 8.84
C LYS A 467 -11.43 16.14 7.31
N ILE A 468 -10.38 15.67 6.62
CA ILE A 468 -10.40 15.37 5.18
C ILE A 468 -11.10 14.03 4.96
N TRP A 469 -10.76 13.02 5.77
CA TRP A 469 -11.40 11.70 5.81
C TRP A 469 -12.93 11.80 5.96
N ASP A 470 -13.42 12.71 6.82
CA ASP A 470 -14.86 12.95 7.03
C ASP A 470 -15.63 13.28 5.74
N VAL A 471 -14.95 13.87 4.75
CA VAL A 471 -15.57 14.37 3.52
C VAL A 471 -15.24 13.48 2.32
N LEU A 472 -13.98 13.06 2.18
CA LEU A 472 -13.50 12.27 1.04
C LEU A 472 -13.73 10.76 1.23
N GLY A 473 -13.91 10.33 2.49
CA GLY A 473 -13.94 8.93 2.87
C GLY A 473 -12.55 8.29 2.97
N ARG A 474 -12.53 7.10 3.56
CA ARG A 474 -11.31 6.36 3.91
C ARG A 474 -10.37 6.14 2.73
N THR A 475 -10.82 5.49 1.67
CA THR A 475 -9.96 5.08 0.55
C THR A 475 -9.24 6.26 -0.09
N LYS A 476 -9.95 7.36 -0.39
CA LYS A 476 -9.32 8.53 -1.03
C LYS A 476 -8.31 9.20 -0.11
N THR A 477 -8.63 9.38 1.17
CA THR A 477 -7.74 10.07 2.10
C THR A 477 -6.52 9.21 2.43
N ASP A 478 -6.69 7.92 2.72
CA ASP A 478 -5.60 6.99 3.01
C ASP A 478 -4.62 6.89 1.84
N THR A 479 -5.12 6.76 0.62
CA THR A 479 -4.28 6.70 -0.59
C THR A 479 -3.50 8.00 -0.80
N ALA A 480 -4.15 9.16 -0.69
CA ALA A 480 -3.46 10.45 -0.84
C ALA A 480 -2.44 10.70 0.27
N PHE A 481 -2.76 10.28 1.49
CA PHE A 481 -1.89 10.38 2.65
C PHE A 481 -0.60 9.57 2.45
N LEU A 482 -0.72 8.27 2.15
CA LEU A 482 0.43 7.39 1.93
C LEU A 482 1.26 7.82 0.72
N GLU A 483 0.60 8.14 -0.40
CA GLU A 483 1.32 8.61 -1.59
C GLU A 483 2.04 9.94 -1.31
N GLY A 484 1.40 10.86 -0.59
CA GLY A 484 1.98 12.13 -0.16
C GLY A 484 3.20 12.00 0.74
N LEU A 485 3.17 11.10 1.74
CA LEU A 485 4.36 10.77 2.53
C LEU A 485 5.50 10.25 1.64
N GLY A 486 5.19 9.60 0.51
CA GLY A 486 6.17 9.18 -0.48
C GLY A 486 6.99 10.29 -1.11
N LEU A 487 6.54 11.54 -0.99
CA LEU A 487 7.20 12.74 -1.52
C LEU A 487 8.03 13.48 -0.44
N THR A 488 7.94 13.08 0.84
CA THR A 488 8.64 13.74 1.97
C THR A 488 10.02 13.14 2.23
N ASN A 489 10.82 13.75 3.11
CA ASN A 489 12.12 13.27 3.59
C ASN A 489 12.26 13.45 5.12
N SER A 490 13.41 13.10 5.69
CA SER A 490 13.64 13.11 7.14
C SER A 490 13.50 14.48 7.81
N SER A 491 13.62 15.58 7.07
CA SER A 491 13.48 16.94 7.57
C SER A 491 12.11 17.59 7.32
N THR A 492 11.22 16.91 6.62
CA THR A 492 9.92 17.46 6.23
C THR A 492 9.04 17.72 7.45
N ASN A 493 8.59 18.97 7.61
CA ASN A 493 7.61 19.35 8.63
C ASN A 493 6.15 19.13 8.17
N GLN A 494 5.19 19.31 9.07
CA GLN A 494 3.76 19.17 8.74
C GLN A 494 3.29 20.06 7.58
N GLN A 495 3.83 21.28 7.46
CA GLN A 495 3.50 22.21 6.38
C GLN A 495 3.85 21.64 5.00
N ASN A 496 5.08 21.15 4.84
CA ASN A 496 5.52 20.58 3.57
C ASN A 496 4.85 19.22 3.30
N ALA A 497 4.56 18.44 4.35
CA ALA A 497 3.77 17.22 4.23
C ALA A 497 2.34 17.49 3.74
N ALA A 498 1.65 18.53 4.22
CA ALA A 498 0.34 18.93 3.72
C ALA A 498 0.36 19.24 2.21
N ILE A 499 1.39 19.97 1.76
CA ILE A 499 1.59 20.27 0.34
C ILE A 499 1.80 18.98 -0.45
N ALA A 500 2.66 18.08 0.05
CA ALA A 500 2.96 16.79 -0.57
C ALA A 500 1.71 15.89 -0.71
N VAL A 501 0.90 15.76 0.35
CA VAL A 501 -0.34 14.97 0.35
C VAL A 501 -1.36 15.51 -0.64
N ARG A 502 -1.56 16.83 -0.67
CA ARG A 502 -2.43 17.44 -1.70
C ARG A 502 -1.85 17.26 -3.10
N GLN A 503 -0.54 17.39 -3.27
CA GLN A 503 0.11 17.22 -4.58
C GLN A 503 -0.04 15.79 -5.11
N ALA A 504 0.13 14.78 -4.25
CA ALA A 504 -0.12 13.38 -4.60
C ALA A 504 -1.57 13.17 -5.06
N ALA A 505 -2.56 13.77 -4.40
CA ALA A 505 -3.96 13.70 -4.84
C ALA A 505 -4.18 14.31 -6.24
N ILE A 506 -3.53 15.45 -6.53
CA ILE A 506 -3.57 16.08 -7.86
C ILE A 506 -2.94 15.15 -8.90
N ASP A 507 -1.80 14.54 -8.60
CA ASP A 507 -1.07 13.67 -9.52
C ASP A 507 -1.76 12.32 -9.75
N MET A 508 -2.53 11.84 -8.77
CA MET A 508 -3.47 10.73 -8.91
C MET A 508 -4.81 11.11 -9.58
N ASN A 509 -4.90 12.32 -10.13
CA ASN A 509 -6.07 12.81 -10.87
C ASN A 509 -7.37 12.87 -10.03
N TYR A 510 -7.27 13.22 -8.74
CA TYR A 510 -8.47 13.49 -7.92
C TYR A 510 -9.27 14.65 -8.50
N SER A 511 -10.59 14.65 -8.28
CA SER A 511 -11.44 15.71 -8.84
C SER A 511 -11.07 17.06 -8.25
N CYS A 512 -11.34 18.15 -8.98
CA CYS A 512 -11.10 19.50 -8.44
C CYS A 512 -11.83 19.71 -7.10
N ALA A 513 -13.04 19.17 -6.94
CA ALA A 513 -13.80 19.23 -5.70
C ALA A 513 -13.07 18.54 -4.52
N ASP A 514 -12.53 17.34 -4.74
CA ASP A 514 -11.76 16.63 -3.70
C ASP A 514 -10.50 17.42 -3.31
N VAL A 515 -9.74 17.90 -4.29
CA VAL A 515 -8.51 18.69 -4.05
C VAL A 515 -8.82 20.01 -3.35
N LYS A 516 -9.96 20.63 -3.66
CA LYS A 516 -10.45 21.83 -2.99
C LYS A 516 -10.76 21.55 -1.52
N VAL A 517 -11.43 20.44 -1.21
CA VAL A 517 -11.66 20.05 0.19
C VAL A 517 -10.34 19.90 0.94
N MET A 518 -9.36 19.19 0.38
CA MET A 518 -8.04 19.06 1.01
C MET A 518 -7.40 20.42 1.26
N THR A 519 -7.44 21.31 0.27
CA THR A 519 -6.90 22.68 0.38
C THR A 519 -7.60 23.45 1.50
N GLU A 520 -8.93 23.43 1.56
CA GLU A 520 -9.72 24.14 2.56
C GLU A 520 -9.47 23.61 3.97
N LYS A 521 -9.40 22.28 4.15
CA LYS A 521 -9.13 21.67 5.47
C LYS A 521 -7.71 21.98 5.94
N TYR A 522 -6.70 21.87 5.07
CA TYR A 522 -5.34 22.24 5.43
C TYR A 522 -5.22 23.73 5.75
N THR A 523 -5.81 24.62 4.94
CA THR A 523 -5.80 26.06 5.24
C THR A 523 -6.54 26.40 6.53
N ALA A 524 -7.66 25.74 6.82
CA ALA A 524 -8.38 25.92 8.09
C ALA A 524 -7.57 25.43 9.30
N ALA A 525 -6.66 24.47 9.12
CA ALA A 525 -5.72 24.00 10.13
C ALA A 525 -4.42 24.83 10.19
N GLY A 526 -4.34 25.93 9.43
CA GLY A 526 -3.23 26.89 9.48
C GLY A 526 -2.08 26.62 8.51
N TYR A 527 -2.17 25.56 7.67
CA TYR A 527 -1.17 25.31 6.64
C TYR A 527 -1.36 26.25 5.43
N VAL A 528 -0.24 26.76 4.92
CA VAL A 528 -0.21 27.64 3.73
C VAL A 528 -0.10 26.79 2.47
N MET A 529 -1.19 26.70 1.71
CA MET A 529 -1.24 25.84 0.53
C MET A 529 -0.91 26.62 -0.75
N PRO A 530 0.00 26.14 -1.63
CA PRO A 530 0.31 26.85 -2.87
C PRO A 530 -0.90 26.89 -3.81
N PRO A 531 -1.00 27.91 -4.68
CA PRO A 531 -2.04 27.96 -5.70
C PRO A 531 -1.89 26.78 -6.67
N ILE A 532 -3.01 26.36 -7.25
CA ILE A 532 -3.05 25.31 -8.28
C ILE A 532 -3.23 25.98 -9.63
N ASP A 533 -2.21 25.90 -10.47
CA ASP A 533 -2.27 26.34 -11.86
C ASP A 533 -3.31 25.52 -12.64
N LEU A 534 -3.92 26.16 -13.65
CA LEU A 534 -4.92 25.50 -14.48
C LEU A 534 -4.29 24.31 -15.22
N ARG A 535 -4.80 23.11 -14.96
CA ARG A 535 -4.42 21.88 -15.66
C ARG A 535 -5.66 21.11 -16.11
N ILE A 536 -5.51 20.29 -17.16
CA ILE A 536 -6.54 19.37 -17.61
C ILE A 536 -5.92 18.01 -17.89
N ASN A 537 -6.48 16.98 -17.26
CA ASN A 537 -6.14 15.59 -17.53
C ASN A 537 -7.24 14.99 -18.42
N CYS A 538 -6.85 14.41 -19.54
CA CYS A 538 -7.77 13.76 -20.48
C CYS A 538 -8.06 12.31 -20.06
N PRO A 539 -9.21 11.75 -20.48
CA PRO A 539 -9.43 10.32 -20.36
C PRO A 539 -8.43 9.53 -21.22
N GLY A 540 -8.28 8.25 -20.93
CA GLY A 540 -7.58 7.32 -21.81
C GLY A 540 -8.28 7.16 -23.17
N THR A 541 -7.69 6.36 -24.06
CA THR A 541 -8.30 6.02 -25.35
C THR A 541 -9.70 5.45 -25.13
N GLN A 542 -10.68 5.99 -25.84
CA GLN A 542 -12.07 5.54 -25.82
C GLN A 542 -12.32 4.66 -27.04
N THR A 543 -12.85 3.45 -26.83
CA THR A 543 -13.21 2.53 -27.92
C THR A 543 -14.72 2.34 -27.94
N VAL A 544 -15.33 2.57 -29.11
CA VAL A 544 -16.78 2.52 -29.30
C VAL A 544 -17.12 1.79 -30.60
N THR A 545 -18.37 1.38 -30.75
CA THR A 545 -18.87 0.72 -31.96
C THR A 545 -19.74 1.70 -32.75
N ALA A 546 -19.51 1.77 -34.06
CA ALA A 546 -20.33 2.55 -34.98
C ALA A 546 -21.75 1.99 -35.09
N ASP A 547 -22.70 2.82 -35.52
CA ASP A 547 -24.03 2.42 -35.94
C ASP A 547 -24.02 1.57 -37.23
N GLY A 548 -25.19 1.12 -37.66
CA GLY A 548 -25.35 0.32 -38.88
C GLY A 548 -24.97 1.02 -40.18
N LEU A 549 -24.70 2.34 -40.15
CA LEU A 549 -24.23 3.13 -41.28
C LEU A 549 -22.71 3.40 -41.21
N GLY A 550 -22.01 2.82 -40.24
CA GLY A 550 -20.57 3.02 -40.05
C GLY A 550 -20.22 4.38 -39.44
N ASN A 551 -21.18 5.02 -38.78
CA ASN A 551 -21.01 6.33 -38.16
C ASN A 551 -21.12 6.27 -36.63
N TYR A 552 -20.50 7.23 -35.95
CA TYR A 552 -20.63 7.40 -34.51
C TYR A 552 -20.84 8.89 -34.19
N THR A 553 -21.83 9.18 -33.35
CA THR A 553 -22.08 10.54 -32.86
C THR A 553 -21.28 10.78 -31.59
N VAL A 554 -20.33 11.71 -31.65
CA VAL A 554 -19.40 12.01 -30.55
C VAL A 554 -20.16 12.57 -29.34
N PRO A 555 -20.12 11.93 -28.14
CA PRO A 555 -20.74 12.45 -26.93
C PRO A 555 -19.89 13.57 -26.30
N SER A 556 -20.41 14.19 -25.24
CA SER A 556 -19.57 15.06 -24.40
C SER A 556 -18.65 14.20 -23.53
N PHE A 557 -17.36 14.52 -23.55
CA PHE A 557 -16.34 13.92 -22.70
C PHE A 557 -15.92 14.83 -21.54
N ALA A 558 -16.61 15.96 -21.34
CA ALA A 558 -16.26 16.93 -20.30
C ALA A 558 -16.26 16.33 -18.89
N SER A 559 -17.14 15.36 -18.60
CA SER A 559 -17.18 14.65 -17.32
C SER A 559 -16.10 13.57 -17.16
N LEU A 560 -15.43 13.18 -18.24
CA LEU A 560 -14.31 12.23 -18.22
C LEU A 560 -12.96 12.95 -18.20
N ALA A 561 -12.92 14.20 -18.66
CA ALA A 561 -11.78 15.08 -18.43
C ALA A 561 -11.83 15.63 -17.00
N ASN A 562 -10.66 15.87 -16.43
CA ASN A 562 -10.54 16.47 -15.11
C ASN A 562 -9.74 17.77 -15.21
N ALA A 563 -10.45 18.90 -15.16
CA ALA A 563 -9.85 20.21 -15.09
C ALA A 563 -9.73 20.64 -13.63
N ILE A 564 -8.52 21.04 -13.23
CA ILE A 564 -8.22 21.45 -11.85
C ILE A 564 -7.58 22.83 -11.89
N ASN A 565 -8.03 23.70 -10.99
CA ASN A 565 -7.39 24.96 -10.62
C ASN A 565 -7.81 25.32 -9.19
N SER A 566 -7.27 26.41 -8.63
CA SER A 566 -7.55 26.83 -7.25
C SER A 566 -9.05 27.04 -6.93
N ASN A 567 -9.86 27.45 -7.92
CA ASN A 567 -11.26 27.86 -7.69
C ASN A 567 -12.29 26.81 -8.13
N CYS A 568 -11.89 25.80 -8.90
CA CYS A 568 -12.76 24.84 -9.58
C CYS A 568 -13.82 25.49 -10.48
N ASP A 569 -13.42 26.55 -11.18
CA ASP A 569 -14.27 27.35 -12.08
C ASP A 569 -13.90 27.21 -13.57
N ALA A 570 -13.01 26.26 -13.89
CA ALA A 570 -12.59 25.99 -15.25
C ALA A 570 -13.75 25.49 -16.12
N VAL A 571 -13.91 26.11 -17.30
CA VAL A 571 -14.87 25.67 -18.31
C VAL A 571 -14.20 24.70 -19.25
N VAL A 572 -14.76 23.49 -19.38
CA VAL A 572 -14.24 22.44 -20.27
C VAL A 572 -15.03 22.39 -21.57
N THR A 573 -14.32 22.45 -22.69
CA THR A 573 -14.86 22.29 -24.05
C THR A 573 -14.09 21.20 -24.80
N GLN A 574 -14.61 20.77 -25.96
CA GLN A 574 -13.97 19.73 -26.76
C GLN A 574 -14.06 20.00 -28.28
N SER A 575 -13.12 19.41 -29.02
CA SER A 575 -13.12 19.32 -30.48
C SER A 575 -12.74 17.90 -30.91
N PRO A 576 -13.52 17.19 -31.75
CA PRO A 576 -14.79 17.60 -32.33
C PRO A 576 -15.87 17.88 -31.28
N ALA A 577 -16.77 18.81 -31.60
CA ALA A 577 -17.85 19.18 -30.70
C ALA A 577 -18.78 17.99 -30.43
N ALA A 578 -19.41 17.97 -29.25
CA ALA A 578 -20.43 16.98 -28.97
C ALA A 578 -21.56 17.07 -30.02
N GLY A 579 -21.97 15.94 -30.56
CA GLY A 579 -22.91 15.84 -31.69
C GLY A 579 -22.25 15.77 -33.07
N THR A 580 -20.93 15.97 -33.20
CA THR A 580 -20.24 15.71 -34.46
C THR A 580 -20.31 14.22 -34.82
N VAL A 581 -20.60 13.92 -36.08
CA VAL A 581 -20.60 12.56 -36.63
C VAL A 581 -19.23 12.24 -37.21
N VAL A 582 -18.66 11.11 -36.81
CA VAL A 582 -17.38 10.59 -37.30
C VAL A 582 -17.55 9.17 -37.83
N ALA A 583 -16.79 8.81 -38.87
CA ALA A 583 -16.82 7.47 -39.46
C ALA A 583 -15.98 6.47 -38.66
N VAL A 584 -16.05 5.17 -38.99
CA VAL A 584 -15.12 4.14 -38.50
C VAL A 584 -13.66 4.60 -38.69
N GLY A 585 -12.85 4.47 -37.65
CA GLY A 585 -11.46 4.92 -37.62
C GLY A 585 -11.06 5.51 -36.26
N THR A 586 -9.81 5.99 -36.18
CA THR A 586 -9.28 6.66 -34.99
C THR A 586 -9.35 8.18 -35.18
N HIS A 587 -10.02 8.86 -34.26
CA HIS A 587 -10.18 10.31 -34.24
C HIS A 587 -9.50 10.90 -33.01
N VAL A 588 -8.79 12.02 -33.17
CA VAL A 588 -8.21 12.74 -32.03
C VAL A 588 -9.26 13.70 -31.47
N VAL A 589 -9.54 13.59 -30.18
CA VAL A 589 -10.39 14.52 -29.44
C VAL A 589 -9.49 15.41 -28.58
N THR A 590 -9.56 16.71 -28.80
CA THR A 590 -8.91 17.74 -27.99
C THR A 590 -9.88 18.27 -26.95
N MET A 591 -9.52 18.16 -25.67
CA MET A 591 -10.22 18.81 -24.57
C MET A 591 -9.50 20.11 -24.21
N THR A 592 -10.26 21.18 -23.97
CA THR A 592 -9.73 22.49 -23.59
C THR A 592 -10.38 22.95 -22.30
N ALA A 593 -9.58 23.21 -21.27
CA ALA A 593 -10.03 23.89 -20.05
C ALA A 593 -9.65 25.37 -20.11
N THR A 594 -10.59 26.25 -19.75
CA THR A 594 -10.40 27.70 -19.74
C THR A 594 -10.78 28.31 -18.39
N SER A 595 -9.86 29.06 -17.80
CA SER A 595 -10.06 29.87 -16.58
C SER A 595 -9.06 31.03 -16.60
N GLY A 596 -9.36 32.10 -17.33
CA GLY A 596 -8.43 33.22 -17.59
C GLY A 596 -7.31 32.85 -18.58
N THR A 597 -6.67 31.69 -18.38
CA THR A 597 -5.78 31.02 -19.35
C THR A 597 -6.48 29.82 -19.97
N SER A 598 -5.86 29.17 -20.97
CA SER A 598 -6.38 27.93 -21.56
C SER A 598 -5.29 26.88 -21.68
N VAL A 599 -5.64 25.65 -21.33
CA VAL A 599 -4.78 24.46 -21.43
C VAL A 599 -5.54 23.35 -22.12
N ASN A 600 -4.81 22.53 -22.88
CA ASN A 600 -5.39 21.49 -23.71
C ASN A 600 -4.77 20.13 -23.39
N CYS A 601 -5.56 19.08 -23.56
CA CYS A 601 -5.07 17.71 -23.64
C CYS A 601 -5.77 16.98 -24.78
N ASN A 602 -5.19 15.86 -25.25
CA ASN A 602 -5.73 15.08 -26.35
C ASN A 602 -5.88 13.61 -25.96
N PHE A 603 -6.89 12.93 -26.50
CA PHE A 603 -7.02 11.48 -26.44
C PHE A 603 -7.59 10.92 -27.75
N ASN A 604 -7.47 9.61 -27.94
CA ASN A 604 -7.98 8.93 -29.14
C ASN A 604 -9.39 8.38 -28.89
N LEU A 605 -10.30 8.62 -29.85
CA LEU A 605 -11.58 7.95 -30.00
C LEU A 605 -11.47 6.93 -31.13
N VAL A 606 -11.47 5.65 -30.81
CA VAL A 606 -11.42 4.54 -31.77
C VAL A 606 -12.84 4.05 -32.04
N VAL A 607 -13.35 4.36 -33.22
CA VAL A 607 -14.66 3.90 -33.69
C VAL A 607 -14.47 2.64 -34.50
N GLN A 608 -14.97 1.53 -33.98
CA GLN A 608 -14.91 0.21 -34.62
C GLN A 608 -16.16 -0.01 -35.48
N ALA A 609 -16.00 -0.72 -36.60
CA ALA A 609 -17.13 -1.17 -37.38
C ALA A 609 -18.01 -2.10 -36.53
N SER A 610 -19.33 -1.94 -36.65
CA SER A 610 -20.24 -2.97 -36.17
C SER A 610 -19.97 -4.24 -36.97
N LEU A 611 -19.74 -5.36 -36.28
CA LEU A 611 -19.75 -6.67 -36.95
C LEU A 611 -21.19 -6.89 -37.43
N GLY A 612 -21.44 -6.56 -38.69
CA GLY A 612 -22.74 -6.74 -39.30
C GLY A 612 -23.16 -8.20 -39.16
N VAL A 613 -24.41 -8.42 -38.77
CA VAL A 613 -25.09 -9.66 -39.16
C VAL A 613 -25.16 -9.56 -40.68
N ASP A 614 -24.34 -10.34 -41.39
CA ASP A 614 -24.51 -10.52 -42.84
C ASP A 614 -25.99 -10.69 -43.12
N ASP A 615 -26.50 -9.93 -44.08
CA ASP A 615 -27.86 -10.00 -44.61
C ASP A 615 -28.41 -11.42 -44.52
N VAL A 616 -29.20 -11.72 -43.48
CA VAL A 616 -30.11 -12.86 -43.52
C VAL A 616 -31.24 -12.41 -44.43
N VAL A 617 -30.99 -12.46 -45.74
CA VAL A 617 -32.05 -12.72 -46.70
C VAL A 617 -32.65 -14.05 -46.23
N LYS A 618 -33.74 -13.98 -45.48
CA LYS A 618 -34.56 -15.15 -45.17
C LYS A 618 -35.00 -15.72 -46.51
N ASN A 619 -34.34 -16.78 -46.96
CA ASN A 619 -34.90 -17.63 -48.00
C ASN A 619 -36.28 -18.10 -47.50
N THR A 620 -37.34 -17.61 -48.14
CA THR A 620 -38.72 -17.87 -47.74
C THR A 620 -39.14 -19.20 -48.35
N PHE A 621 -38.84 -20.29 -47.65
CA PHE A 621 -39.36 -21.61 -48.02
C PHE A 621 -40.75 -21.79 -47.44
N SER A 622 -41.70 -22.21 -48.28
CA SER A 622 -43.04 -22.61 -47.85
C SER A 622 -43.23 -24.10 -48.12
N ILE A 623 -43.73 -24.84 -47.13
CA ILE A 623 -44.04 -26.27 -47.24
C ILE A 623 -45.54 -26.46 -47.00
N TYR A 624 -46.25 -27.00 -47.99
CA TYR A 624 -47.70 -27.26 -47.89
C TYR A 624 -48.14 -28.51 -48.67
N PRO A 625 -49.27 -29.15 -48.31
CA PRO A 625 -50.03 -28.89 -47.09
C PRO A 625 -49.22 -29.25 -45.84
N ASN A 626 -49.48 -28.58 -44.73
CA ASN A 626 -48.90 -28.91 -43.44
C ASN A 626 -49.99 -28.68 -42.38
N PRO A 627 -50.63 -29.73 -41.83
CA PRO A 627 -50.25 -31.15 -41.93
C PRO A 627 -50.48 -31.79 -43.33
N ALA A 628 -49.70 -32.84 -43.67
CA ALA A 628 -49.79 -33.57 -44.94
C ALA A 628 -49.96 -35.09 -44.74
N SER A 629 -50.59 -35.76 -45.71
CA SER A 629 -50.90 -37.20 -45.64
C SER A 629 -50.09 -38.07 -46.59
N THR A 630 -49.85 -37.62 -47.82
CA THR A 630 -49.16 -38.42 -48.85
C THR A 630 -48.00 -37.69 -49.50
N SER A 631 -48.06 -36.37 -49.62
CA SER A 631 -47.00 -35.57 -50.23
C SER A 631 -46.96 -34.17 -49.63
N ILE A 632 -45.78 -33.54 -49.69
CA ILE A 632 -45.59 -32.11 -49.44
C ILE A 632 -45.05 -31.44 -50.69
N THR A 633 -45.43 -30.20 -50.91
CA THR A 633 -44.90 -29.31 -51.95
C THR A 633 -44.07 -28.23 -51.28
N ILE A 634 -42.87 -28.02 -51.81
CA ILE A 634 -41.92 -27.02 -51.34
C ILE A 634 -41.80 -25.94 -52.41
N ILE A 635 -42.06 -24.69 -52.03
CA ILE A 635 -41.94 -23.50 -52.88
C ILE A 635 -40.95 -22.51 -52.27
N GLY A 636 -40.22 -21.81 -53.12
CA GLY A 636 -39.53 -20.57 -52.78
C GLY A 636 -38.70 -20.00 -53.95
N ASP A 637 -38.11 -18.84 -53.75
CA ASP A 637 -37.48 -18.06 -54.82
C ASP A 637 -35.97 -18.36 -54.98
N ASN A 638 -35.51 -18.49 -56.24
CA ASN A 638 -34.09 -18.55 -56.65
C ASN A 638 -33.23 -19.69 -56.07
N PHE A 639 -33.66 -20.97 -56.17
CA PHE A 639 -32.84 -22.11 -55.72
C PHE A 639 -32.89 -23.34 -56.64
N GLU A 640 -32.73 -23.12 -57.95
CA GLU A 640 -32.47 -24.20 -58.90
C GLU A 640 -31.30 -25.08 -58.43
N ASN A 641 -31.54 -26.39 -58.28
CA ASN A 641 -30.59 -27.42 -57.79
C ASN A 641 -30.32 -27.46 -56.26
N GLU A 642 -31.28 -27.04 -55.43
CA GLU A 642 -31.22 -27.24 -53.97
C GLU A 642 -31.29 -28.73 -53.59
N GLU A 643 -30.53 -29.17 -52.58
CA GLU A 643 -30.62 -30.53 -52.04
C GLU A 643 -31.30 -30.50 -50.68
N ILE A 644 -32.33 -31.34 -50.51
CA ILE A 644 -33.05 -31.46 -49.24
C ILE A 644 -32.83 -32.82 -48.59
N GLU A 645 -32.83 -32.80 -47.27
CA GLU A 645 -32.85 -34.00 -46.44
C GLU A 645 -33.97 -33.88 -45.40
N ILE A 646 -34.76 -34.94 -45.25
CA ILE A 646 -35.84 -35.00 -44.25
C ILE A 646 -35.39 -35.91 -43.11
N TYR A 647 -35.55 -35.40 -41.89
CA TYR A 647 -35.16 -36.06 -40.65
C TYR A 647 -36.38 -36.30 -39.76
N ASN A 648 -36.39 -37.44 -39.06
CA ASN A 648 -37.32 -37.65 -37.94
C ASN A 648 -36.82 -36.93 -36.67
N MET A 649 -37.64 -36.91 -35.61
CA MET A 649 -37.27 -36.26 -34.33
C MET A 649 -36.08 -36.89 -33.60
N LEU A 650 -35.62 -38.08 -34.01
CA LEU A 650 -34.41 -38.72 -33.48
C LEU A 650 -33.15 -38.33 -34.28
N GLY A 651 -33.27 -37.45 -35.29
CA GLY A 651 -32.17 -37.03 -36.14
C GLY A 651 -31.76 -38.06 -37.19
N GLN A 652 -32.56 -39.11 -37.42
CA GLN A 652 -32.31 -40.06 -38.51
C GLN A 652 -32.85 -39.50 -39.84
N ARG A 653 -32.01 -39.53 -40.88
CA ARG A 653 -32.40 -39.18 -42.24
C ARG A 653 -33.36 -40.22 -42.80
N VAL A 654 -34.55 -39.79 -43.20
CA VAL A 654 -35.60 -40.65 -43.77
C VAL A 654 -35.77 -40.46 -45.27
N ILE A 655 -35.49 -39.27 -45.81
CA ILE A 655 -35.56 -38.96 -47.26
C ILE A 655 -34.40 -38.02 -47.61
N GLY A 656 -33.80 -38.21 -48.80
CA GLY A 656 -32.90 -37.24 -49.44
C GLY A 656 -33.34 -37.01 -50.88
N LYS A 657 -33.42 -35.77 -51.34
CA LYS A 657 -33.91 -35.43 -52.69
C LYS A 657 -33.33 -34.12 -53.18
N SER A 658 -32.96 -34.06 -54.46
CA SER A 658 -32.62 -32.80 -55.14
C SER A 658 -33.87 -32.15 -55.74
N LEU A 659 -34.03 -30.86 -55.50
CA LEU A 659 -35.09 -30.01 -56.05
C LEU A 659 -34.52 -29.30 -57.30
N ILE A 660 -35.12 -29.59 -58.45
CA ILE A 660 -34.62 -29.13 -59.75
C ILE A 660 -35.31 -27.80 -60.16
N THR A 661 -36.45 -27.48 -59.53
CA THR A 661 -37.29 -26.32 -59.83
C THR A 661 -37.71 -25.62 -58.54
N ASN A 662 -38.03 -24.32 -58.65
CA ASN A 662 -38.48 -23.46 -57.54
C ASN A 662 -39.80 -23.90 -56.88
N GLU A 663 -40.49 -24.87 -57.47
CA GLU A 663 -41.60 -25.62 -56.88
C GLU A 663 -41.35 -27.11 -57.11
N SER A 664 -41.38 -27.92 -56.04
CA SER A 664 -41.13 -29.36 -56.12
C SER A 664 -41.96 -30.15 -55.11
N THR A 665 -42.56 -31.24 -55.57
CA THR A 665 -43.33 -32.15 -54.71
C THR A 665 -42.49 -33.33 -54.23
N VAL A 666 -42.62 -33.68 -52.95
CA VAL A 666 -41.95 -34.80 -52.29
C VAL A 666 -43.01 -35.76 -51.76
N ASP A 667 -42.91 -37.03 -52.15
CA ASP A 667 -43.76 -38.11 -51.63
C ASP A 667 -43.30 -38.49 -50.22
N ILE A 668 -44.23 -38.47 -49.27
CA ILE A 668 -44.04 -38.80 -47.86
C ILE A 668 -45.02 -39.89 -47.39
N SER A 669 -45.71 -40.56 -48.32
CA SER A 669 -46.73 -41.58 -48.02
C SER A 669 -46.20 -42.75 -47.17
N ASN A 670 -44.92 -43.09 -47.35
CA ASN A 670 -44.24 -44.16 -46.62
C ASN A 670 -43.69 -43.72 -45.24
N LEU A 671 -43.84 -42.44 -44.87
CA LEU A 671 -43.44 -41.96 -43.54
C LEU A 671 -44.56 -42.25 -42.51
N ALA A 672 -44.17 -42.68 -41.32
CA ALA A 672 -45.11 -42.82 -40.20
C ALA A 672 -45.67 -41.46 -39.77
N ASN A 673 -46.83 -41.46 -39.10
CA ASN A 673 -47.41 -40.23 -38.58
C ASN A 673 -46.52 -39.62 -37.49
N GLY A 674 -46.24 -38.32 -37.60
CA GLY A 674 -45.27 -37.67 -36.74
C GLY A 674 -44.78 -36.31 -37.24
N VAL A 675 -43.86 -35.73 -36.49
CA VAL A 675 -43.20 -34.46 -36.83
C VAL A 675 -41.87 -34.74 -37.53
N TYR A 676 -41.63 -34.02 -38.62
CA TYR A 676 -40.43 -34.14 -39.43
C TYR A 676 -39.81 -32.77 -39.70
N MET A 677 -38.50 -32.80 -39.94
CA MET A 677 -37.69 -31.62 -40.27
C MET A 677 -37.11 -31.78 -41.67
N VAL A 678 -37.43 -30.84 -42.58
CA VAL A 678 -36.73 -30.69 -43.87
C VAL A 678 -35.56 -29.74 -43.69
N TYR A 679 -34.36 -30.19 -44.00
CA TYR A 679 -33.15 -29.39 -44.04
C TYR A 679 -32.74 -29.14 -45.49
N PHE A 680 -32.45 -27.89 -45.81
CA PHE A 680 -32.02 -27.40 -47.12
C PHE A 680 -30.50 -27.22 -47.07
N MET A 681 -29.76 -28.03 -47.83
CA MET A 681 -28.32 -28.19 -47.68
C MET A 681 -27.55 -26.96 -48.15
N ASN A 682 -27.91 -26.39 -49.30
CA ASN A 682 -27.23 -25.23 -49.87
C ASN A 682 -27.66 -23.95 -49.15
N ALA A 683 -28.97 -23.80 -48.91
CA ALA A 683 -29.52 -22.67 -48.16
C ALA A 683 -29.21 -22.68 -46.65
N LYS A 684 -28.72 -23.82 -46.11
CA LYS A 684 -28.47 -24.05 -44.68
C LYS A 684 -29.65 -23.64 -43.79
N ALA A 685 -30.86 -23.95 -44.25
CA ALA A 685 -32.12 -23.59 -43.60
C ALA A 685 -32.92 -24.84 -43.24
N SER A 686 -33.85 -24.73 -42.30
CA SER A 686 -34.61 -25.88 -41.82
C SER A 686 -36.08 -25.50 -41.60
N HIS A 687 -37.03 -26.31 -42.10
CA HIS A 687 -38.47 -26.16 -41.88
C HIS A 687 -39.16 -27.43 -41.36
N LYS A 688 -40.05 -27.25 -40.39
CA LYS A 688 -40.84 -28.33 -39.77
C LYS A 688 -42.14 -28.57 -40.53
N PHE A 689 -42.51 -29.84 -40.72
CA PHE A 689 -43.86 -30.23 -41.12
C PHE A 689 -44.39 -31.43 -40.31
N VAL A 690 -45.71 -31.64 -40.37
CA VAL A 690 -46.42 -32.70 -39.66
C VAL A 690 -47.03 -33.68 -40.67
N LYS A 691 -46.69 -34.97 -40.55
CA LYS A 691 -47.28 -36.08 -41.30
C LYS A 691 -48.45 -36.68 -40.50
N GLN A 692 -49.62 -36.81 -41.14
CA GLN A 692 -50.84 -37.37 -40.56
C GLN A 692 -51.40 -38.54 -41.36
#